data_AF-A0A3A4VUV4-F1
#
_entry.id   AF-A0A3A4VUV4-F1
#
_cell.length_a   1.000
_cell.length_b   1.000
_cell.length_c   1.000
_cell.angle_alpha   90.00
_cell.angle_beta   90.00
_cell.angle_gamma   90.00
#
_symmetry.space_group_name_H-M   'P 1'
#
loop_
_entity.id
_entity.type
_entity.pdbx_description
1 polymer ?
#
loop_
_entity_poly.entity_id
_entity_poly.type
_entity_poly.pdbx_seq_one_letter_code
_entity_poly.pdbx_strand_id
1 'polypeptide(L)'
;MNNMNTKPEISLKNVFGKFSWFSVLIILIIIAAVLSRFVNLGDRVMSHDEVNHVVPSYDLYTGAGYEHNPVSHGPLQFHLIALSYFLFGDSDFSSRIPHALASVATIVFLLFAFRKYFGKTGATISAILFLISPYLLFYGRYARNEAFVGLFLVVILYAVIRYFDKRDNFSLYLLTATLSLYFTSKETAYIHTAILMIFFFVKMLAEIIHSKIIQFRVFLLSILLIILIGGSLIGSVLIFRQTDLTAIDSNALVLQNTETQTFRLQVYYISESIKVLLPGLIPLLAGILVILFIRKSLRWDLLSASPAFNIFILITTLVLPLLAAFPVRFCGYDPIAYTSATSTLLDFIYILYLASISIILGFTWKRAYWWKAAVLFYFIFFIFYTTFLTNMKGALTGTVGSLGYWLSQQDVNRGNQPIYYYALLQMPFYEFLAIAGSLLAIVITVFKKRSTPDASADHKDIENKELPDSSEKPNIKNNLSIITLLLFLGIASLIAFTVAGEKMPWLTLQIAVPFLLLAGKGLGEYIDSIAWKEKSAREKTIGILISLLIVIDFFSILISLLGNTPPFQGKTQEQLQQTYSFLFRGIVLIGLISLHRFCLKDWPKTLKSKVFIIALFILLGGITGQSALRASFVNDDYPTEYLVYAHGAPGPKEILEQVEKISRRLTGGLNLQVAYDNDSLYPFWWYFRHYPNRIAYLENPTRSLADVPIILAGQANYDSVEPITRKDYYTFEYFRLWWPNQDYFNLTLDRITGALKSANMRQALFNIWYSRDYSLYAELNKNSFLDVSTWSPSQKMRMYIRKDIAEQMWEFVSEDTLTQNPAGDVLAAITTTISPTQFIGGDETLNEPRGIDIAPDGSIYVADSKNNQIKHFSTSGILLDAWGSFGSIADTNAPGGTFYEPWDVAVSPDGTIYVADTWNHRIQKFTADGQFVSTWGYFAQDNTPLGYWGPRGITVDADGNVYFTDTGNKRIVVFDKNDNFVAQFGTGGSNFGQYDEPVGIALDENNNLYIADTWNTRVQVIVPDLELNTSTPLMSWDVEGWYGESTNNKPFIAVNAERNVFVTDPEGSLILEYSPSGELLHAWDIRGLLDDTITMPVDIEFADDGTMWVSDAASNMVYGYDIGENAVVEQVETVEVTPTLDLTLEKESQLTLMQAKTHQDFINAAYDAAEELGISPWVLLRAAGWGNFTDERGALYSGEHILDIKTLSEVQKETLLKYLGIMSFGE
;
A
#
# COMPACT_ATOMS: atom_id res chain seq x y z
N MET A 1 8.49 65.89 55.28
CA MET A 1 8.40 66.14 53.83
C MET A 1 9.42 65.28 53.12
N ASN A 2 8.93 64.47 52.18
CA ASN A 2 9.52 63.95 50.93
C ASN A 2 10.94 63.34 50.94
N ASN A 3 11.08 62.04 50.71
CA ASN A 3 11.14 61.32 49.41
C ASN A 3 12.35 61.69 48.53
N MET A 4 13.27 60.73 48.27
CA MET A 4 13.50 60.15 46.93
C MET A 4 14.71 59.18 46.86
N ASN A 5 14.45 58.05 46.21
CA ASN A 5 15.28 57.32 45.25
C ASN A 5 16.65 56.72 45.65
N THR A 6 16.64 55.39 45.86
CA THR A 6 17.70 54.51 45.35
C THR A 6 17.07 53.32 44.63
N LYS A 7 17.25 53.25 43.30
CA LYS A 7 16.91 52.09 42.47
C LYS A 7 17.66 50.84 42.99
N PRO A 8 17.05 49.64 42.98
CA PRO A 8 17.81 48.42 43.24
C PRO A 8 18.64 48.08 41.99
N GLU A 9 19.97 48.13 42.11
CA GLU A 9 20.86 47.51 41.12
C GLU A 9 20.56 46.00 41.06
N ILE A 10 20.01 45.55 39.93
CA ILE A 10 19.91 44.13 39.61
C ILE A 10 21.32 43.66 39.22
N SER A 11 22.09 43.26 40.23
CA SER A 11 23.36 42.56 40.01
C SER A 11 23.08 41.17 39.41
N LEU A 12 23.66 40.89 38.23
CA LEU A 12 23.65 39.55 37.59
C LEU A 12 24.12 38.43 38.55
N LYS A 13 24.92 38.76 39.57
CA LYS A 13 25.35 37.81 40.62
C LYS A 13 24.19 37.30 41.49
N ASN A 14 23.12 38.06 41.67
CA ASN A 14 21.94 37.65 42.45
C ASN A 14 20.95 36.79 41.63
N VAL A 15 20.96 36.92 40.31
CA VAL A 15 20.16 36.09 39.39
C VAL A 15 20.85 34.75 39.14
N PHE A 16 22.17 34.74 38.93
CA PHE A 16 22.95 33.52 38.66
C PHE A 16 23.52 32.83 39.92
N GLY A 17 23.55 33.50 41.09
CA GLY A 17 24.05 32.93 42.34
C GLY A 17 23.22 31.75 42.89
N LYS A 18 22.01 31.53 42.36
CA LYS A 18 21.14 30.37 42.69
C LYS A 18 21.26 29.21 41.68
N PHE A 19 22.03 29.36 40.60
CA PHE A 19 22.21 28.32 39.59
C PHE A 19 23.31 27.34 39.99
N SER A 20 22.91 26.15 40.44
CA SER A 20 23.86 25.04 40.63
C SER A 20 24.25 24.43 39.27
N TRP A 21 25.46 23.86 39.15
CA TRP A 21 25.86 23.06 37.99
C TRP A 21 24.84 21.95 37.62
N PHE A 22 24.16 21.42 38.63
CA PHE A 22 23.08 20.44 38.44
C PHE A 22 21.86 21.04 37.75
N SER A 23 21.53 22.31 38.03
CA SER A 23 20.46 23.04 37.34
C SER A 23 20.81 23.26 35.86
N VAL A 24 22.07 23.55 35.55
CA VAL A 24 22.55 23.68 34.16
C VAL A 24 22.43 22.34 33.41
N LEU A 25 22.82 21.23 34.03
CA LEU A 25 22.68 19.89 33.44
C LEU A 25 21.22 19.56 33.11
N ILE A 26 20.30 19.85 34.02
CA ILE A 26 18.85 19.64 33.79
C ILE A 26 18.38 20.45 32.58
N ILE A 27 18.77 21.72 32.48
CA ILE A 27 18.42 22.58 31.34
C ILE A 27 18.98 22.00 30.04
N LEU A 28 20.23 21.55 30.03
CA LEU A 28 20.84 20.93 28.85
C LEU A 28 20.11 19.65 28.42
N ILE A 29 19.67 18.82 29.36
CA ILE A 29 18.88 17.62 29.06
C ILE A 29 17.53 18.00 28.42
N ILE A 30 16.86 19.02 28.95
CA ILE A 30 15.57 19.49 28.40
C ILE A 30 15.76 20.09 27.00
N ILE A 31 16.80 20.92 26.80
CA ILE A 31 17.13 21.47 25.48
C ILE A 31 17.45 20.34 24.49
N ALA A 32 18.27 19.38 24.89
CA ALA A 32 18.58 18.22 24.05
C ALA A 32 17.33 17.39 23.74
N ALA A 33 16.40 17.23 24.69
CA ALA A 33 15.13 16.56 24.45
C ALA A 33 14.29 17.32 23.41
N VAL A 34 14.11 18.63 23.56
CA VAL A 34 13.36 19.43 22.59
C VAL A 34 14.02 19.38 21.21
N LEU A 35 15.33 19.64 21.11
CA LEU A 35 16.04 19.65 19.83
C LEU A 35 15.95 18.27 19.14
N SER A 36 16.25 17.19 19.86
CA SER A 36 16.23 15.84 19.28
C SER A 36 14.83 15.39 18.84
N ARG A 37 13.74 15.94 19.39
CA ARG A 37 12.37 15.56 18.98
C ARG A 37 11.78 16.49 17.91
N PHE A 38 12.25 17.74 17.78
CA PHE A 38 11.65 18.73 16.87
C PHE A 38 12.47 19.03 15.61
N VAL A 39 13.80 18.87 15.63
CA VAL A 39 14.63 19.08 14.43
C VAL A 39 14.20 18.12 13.33
N ASN A 40 13.94 18.59 12.11
CA ASN A 40 13.59 17.78 10.93
C ASN A 40 12.39 16.83 11.16
N LEU A 41 11.44 17.22 12.01
CA LEU A 41 10.30 16.36 12.39
C LEU A 41 9.36 16.07 11.21
N GLY A 42 9.33 16.95 10.20
CA GLY A 42 8.51 16.79 8.99
C GLY A 42 9.22 16.08 7.84
N ASP A 43 10.52 15.79 7.92
CA ASP A 43 11.31 15.35 6.75
C ASP A 43 10.99 13.91 6.34
N ARG A 44 10.79 13.04 7.33
CA ARG A 44 10.50 11.61 7.12
C ARG A 44 9.18 11.35 6.38
N VAL A 45 9.17 10.40 5.46
CA VAL A 45 7.96 9.95 4.72
C VAL A 45 6.87 9.47 5.68
N MET A 46 5.63 9.90 5.45
CA MET A 46 4.46 9.37 6.15
C MET A 46 4.26 7.91 5.78
N SER A 47 4.34 7.01 6.76
CA SER A 47 4.09 5.58 6.51
C SER A 47 2.60 5.27 6.35
N HIS A 48 2.30 4.07 5.84
CA HIS A 48 0.94 3.50 5.87
C HIS A 48 0.27 3.66 7.25
N ASP A 49 1.02 3.39 8.32
CA ASP A 49 0.46 3.44 9.67
C ASP A 49 0.24 4.87 10.17
N GLU A 50 1.07 5.84 9.74
CA GLU A 50 0.83 7.26 10.06
C GLU A 50 -0.35 7.83 9.28
N VAL A 51 -0.50 7.48 8.00
CA VAL A 51 -1.59 7.93 7.11
C VAL A 51 -2.96 7.59 7.70
N ASN A 52 -3.10 6.37 8.25
CA ASN A 52 -4.29 5.92 8.97
C ASN A 52 -4.64 6.75 10.23
N HIS A 53 -3.73 7.62 10.68
CA HIS A 53 -3.96 8.55 11.79
C HIS A 53 -4.09 10.00 11.33
N VAL A 54 -3.24 10.45 10.41
CA VAL A 54 -3.18 11.86 10.01
C VAL A 54 -4.36 12.27 9.13
N VAL A 55 -4.87 11.37 8.29
CA VAL A 55 -6.01 11.68 7.40
C VAL A 55 -7.32 11.79 8.18
N PRO A 56 -7.73 10.83 9.03
CA PRO A 56 -8.94 11.00 9.83
C PRO A 56 -8.85 12.19 10.81
N SER A 57 -7.64 12.54 11.26
CA SER A 57 -7.42 13.75 12.06
C SER A 57 -7.63 15.04 11.25
N TYR A 58 -7.31 15.00 9.95
CA TYR A 58 -7.54 16.11 9.03
C TYR A 58 -9.02 16.24 8.68
N ASP A 59 -9.72 15.13 8.51
CA ASP A 59 -11.18 15.11 8.34
C ASP A 59 -11.89 15.70 9.58
N LEU A 60 -11.43 15.35 10.78
CA LEU A 60 -11.91 15.96 12.02
C LEU A 60 -11.62 17.47 12.07
N TYR A 61 -10.40 17.89 11.68
CA TYR A 61 -9.99 19.30 11.66
C TYR A 61 -10.79 20.13 10.65
N THR A 62 -11.06 19.60 9.46
CA THR A 62 -11.81 20.28 8.39
C THR A 62 -13.32 20.28 8.60
N GLY A 63 -13.82 19.55 9.60
CA GLY A 63 -15.24 19.48 9.94
C GLY A 63 -16.01 18.37 9.20
N ALA A 64 -15.33 17.47 8.50
CA ALA A 64 -15.93 16.25 7.94
C ALA A 64 -16.34 15.23 9.03
N GLY A 65 -15.78 15.38 10.24
CA GLY A 65 -16.11 14.57 11.41
C GLY A 65 -15.17 13.38 11.62
N TYR A 66 -15.36 12.65 12.73
CA TYR A 66 -14.61 11.44 13.05
C TYR A 66 -15.49 10.43 13.79
N GLU A 67 -15.55 9.21 13.26
CA GLU A 67 -16.18 8.06 13.91
C GLU A 67 -15.09 7.08 14.37
N HIS A 68 -15.10 6.77 15.67
CA HIS A 68 -14.17 5.78 16.21
C HIS A 68 -14.47 4.40 15.63
N ASN A 69 -13.52 3.91 14.85
CA ASN A 69 -13.45 2.53 14.38
C ASN A 69 -12.39 1.77 15.21
N PRO A 70 -12.69 0.58 15.76
CA PRO A 70 -11.71 -0.23 16.49
C PRO A 70 -10.39 -0.49 15.75
N VAL A 71 -10.39 -0.49 14.41
CA VAL A 71 -9.18 -0.60 13.57
C VAL A 71 -8.22 0.59 13.80
N SER A 72 -8.75 1.75 14.14
CA SER A 72 -8.01 3.01 14.25
C SER A 72 -7.27 3.20 15.58
N HIS A 73 -7.32 2.20 16.48
CA HIS A 73 -6.87 2.30 17.88
C HIS A 73 -7.61 3.40 18.66
N GLY A 74 -7.07 3.80 19.82
CA GLY A 74 -7.72 4.76 20.70
C GLY A 74 -7.83 6.18 20.10
N PRO A 75 -8.95 6.89 20.37
CA PRO A 75 -9.29 8.17 19.74
C PRO A 75 -8.40 9.34 20.14
N LEU A 76 -7.67 9.27 21.27
CA LEU A 76 -6.95 10.41 21.85
C LEU A 76 -5.98 11.05 20.86
N GLN A 77 -5.24 10.23 20.11
CA GLN A 77 -4.27 10.72 19.13
C GLN A 77 -4.94 11.59 18.06
N PHE A 78 -6.10 11.17 17.53
CA PHE A 78 -6.79 11.89 16.47
C PHE A 78 -7.19 13.31 16.91
N HIS A 79 -7.69 13.43 18.13
CA HIS A 79 -8.05 14.72 18.73
C HIS A 79 -6.82 15.62 18.95
N LEU A 80 -5.70 15.04 19.38
CA LEU A 80 -4.46 15.81 19.60
C LEU A 80 -3.81 16.27 18.30
N ILE A 81 -3.86 15.45 17.25
CA ILE A 81 -3.38 15.82 15.91
C ILE A 81 -4.30 16.89 15.31
N ALA A 82 -5.62 16.73 15.38
CA ALA A 82 -6.58 17.74 14.90
C ALA A 82 -6.40 19.09 15.63
N LEU A 83 -6.15 19.06 16.95
CA LEU A 83 -5.78 20.25 17.71
C LEU A 83 -4.45 20.86 17.23
N SER A 84 -3.47 20.03 16.87
CA SER A 84 -2.21 20.50 16.30
C SER A 84 -2.43 21.20 14.96
N TYR A 85 -3.28 20.65 14.08
CA TYR A 85 -3.66 21.30 12.82
C TYR A 85 -4.38 22.63 13.04
N PHE A 86 -5.29 22.68 14.01
CA PHE A 86 -5.95 23.93 14.39
C PHE A 86 -4.97 25.01 14.85
N LEU A 87 -3.89 24.62 15.55
CA LEU A 87 -2.90 25.57 16.08
C LEU A 87 -1.82 25.99 15.07
N PHE A 88 -1.43 25.10 14.15
CA PHE A 88 -0.23 25.27 13.32
C PHE A 88 -0.44 25.09 11.81
N GLY A 89 -1.66 24.76 11.39
CA GLY A 89 -1.94 24.28 10.03
C GLY A 89 -1.60 22.79 9.88
N ASP A 90 -2.08 22.16 8.80
CA ASP A 90 -1.83 20.76 8.50
C ASP A 90 -0.56 20.57 7.65
N SER A 91 0.33 19.68 8.11
CA SER A 91 1.64 19.39 7.52
C SER A 91 2.24 18.15 8.19
N ASP A 92 3.24 17.52 7.57
CA ASP A 92 3.95 16.39 8.19
C ASP A 92 4.53 16.73 9.57
N PHE A 93 5.04 17.97 9.70
CA PHE A 93 5.59 18.49 10.94
C PHE A 93 4.52 18.59 12.03
N SER A 94 3.41 19.27 11.75
CA SER A 94 2.32 19.48 12.71
C SER A 94 1.65 18.17 13.12
N SER A 95 1.58 17.17 12.24
CA SER A 95 1.06 15.84 12.54
C SER A 95 1.81 15.12 13.67
N ARG A 96 3.11 15.40 13.80
CA ARG A 96 4.02 14.73 14.75
C ARG A 96 4.32 15.55 16.01
N ILE A 97 3.90 16.83 16.07
CA ILE A 97 4.09 17.71 17.26
C ILE A 97 3.55 17.06 18.54
N PRO A 98 2.32 16.51 18.58
CA PRO A 98 1.78 15.92 19.81
C PRO A 98 2.66 14.82 20.39
N HIS A 99 3.25 13.99 19.52
CA HIS A 99 4.12 12.87 19.87
C HIS A 99 5.48 13.36 20.38
N ALA A 100 6.06 14.35 19.71
CA ALA A 100 7.28 15.02 20.14
C ALA A 100 7.10 15.64 21.55
N LEU A 101 5.98 16.31 21.78
CA LEU A 101 5.63 16.87 23.09
C LEU A 101 5.46 15.79 24.15
N ALA A 102 4.78 14.68 23.85
CA ALA A 102 4.62 13.57 24.80
C ALA A 102 5.96 12.91 25.17
N SER A 103 6.86 12.74 24.20
CA SER A 103 8.22 12.22 24.42
C SER A 103 9.04 13.16 25.31
N VAL A 104 9.03 14.47 25.03
CA VAL A 104 9.69 15.50 25.87
C VAL A 104 9.08 15.54 27.26
N ALA A 105 7.75 15.51 27.36
CA ALA A 105 7.03 15.52 28.63
C ALA A 105 7.42 14.31 29.49
N THR A 106 7.64 13.14 28.89
CA THR A 106 8.11 11.94 29.61
C THR A 106 9.46 12.20 30.28
N ILE A 107 10.42 12.76 29.55
CA ILE A 107 11.77 13.06 30.06
C ILE A 107 11.71 14.12 31.18
N VAL A 108 10.94 15.20 30.97
CA VAL A 108 10.72 16.26 31.96
C VAL A 108 10.07 15.70 33.22
N PHE A 109 9.04 14.85 33.06
CA PHE A 109 8.36 14.23 34.17
C PHE A 109 9.30 13.36 35.01
N LEU A 110 10.21 12.60 34.38
CA LEU A 110 11.22 11.81 35.09
C LEU A 110 12.16 12.68 35.94
N LEU A 111 12.65 13.79 35.39
CA LEU A 111 13.59 14.71 36.07
C LEU A 111 13.02 15.24 37.39
N PHE A 112 11.71 15.52 37.43
CA PHE A 112 11.08 16.16 38.58
C PHE A 112 10.31 15.18 39.48
N ALA A 113 9.51 14.30 38.91
CA ALA A 113 8.62 13.42 39.66
C ALA A 113 9.38 12.29 40.36
N PHE A 114 10.32 11.64 39.66
CA PHE A 114 11.03 10.47 40.20
C PHE A 114 12.19 10.82 41.16
N ARG A 115 12.55 12.11 41.26
CA ARG A 115 13.65 12.60 42.12
C ARG A 115 13.57 12.14 43.57
N LYS A 116 12.35 12.08 44.16
CA LYS A 116 12.16 11.61 45.54
C LYS A 116 12.48 10.11 45.69
N TYR A 117 12.14 9.31 44.68
CA TYR A 117 12.16 7.86 44.76
C TYR A 117 13.46 7.23 44.24
N PHE A 118 14.07 7.85 43.23
CA PHE A 118 15.31 7.36 42.59
C PHE A 118 16.54 8.16 43.05
N GLY A 119 16.35 9.23 43.82
CA GLY A 119 17.40 10.20 44.12
C GLY A 119 17.64 11.18 42.96
N LYS A 120 18.47 12.20 43.20
CA LYS A 120 18.81 13.21 42.19
C LYS A 120 19.53 12.58 41.00
N THR A 121 20.50 11.73 41.28
CA THR A 121 21.34 11.07 40.28
C THR A 121 20.54 10.06 39.49
N GLY A 122 19.78 9.17 40.14
CA GLY A 122 18.96 8.17 39.46
C GLY A 122 17.88 8.76 38.54
N ALA A 123 17.17 9.80 38.99
CA ALA A 123 16.19 10.48 38.14
C ALA A 123 16.82 11.15 36.90
N THR A 124 18.01 11.74 37.07
CA THR A 124 18.76 12.36 35.97
C THR A 124 19.24 11.31 34.96
N ILE A 125 19.76 10.18 35.43
CA ILE A 125 20.19 9.09 34.56
C ILE A 125 19.00 8.48 33.84
N SER A 126 17.87 8.23 34.51
CA SER A 126 16.65 7.77 33.84
C SER A 126 16.22 8.72 32.73
N ALA A 127 16.26 10.03 32.95
CA ALA A 127 15.96 11.03 31.93
C ALA A 127 16.95 10.98 30.75
N ILE A 128 18.25 10.81 31.01
CA ILE A 128 19.27 10.64 29.95
C ILE A 128 19.04 9.35 29.17
N LEU A 129 18.73 8.23 29.84
CA LEU A 129 18.44 6.96 29.18
C LEU A 129 17.22 7.05 28.25
N PHE A 130 16.17 7.77 28.68
CA PHE A 130 15.00 8.03 27.82
C PHE A 130 15.31 9.03 26.69
N LEU A 131 16.20 9.99 26.93
CA LEU A 131 16.67 10.94 25.91
C LEU A 131 17.38 10.20 24.76
N ILE A 132 18.24 9.24 25.09
CA ILE A 132 19.10 8.53 24.11
C ILE A 132 18.59 7.15 23.70
N SER A 133 17.44 6.68 24.20
CA SER A 133 16.87 5.39 23.80
C SER A 133 16.45 5.44 22.32
N PRO A 134 16.90 4.47 21.48
CA PRO A 134 16.49 4.42 20.08
C PRO A 134 14.97 4.35 19.91
N TYR A 135 14.27 3.53 20.72
CA TYR A 135 12.81 3.43 20.65
C TYR A 135 12.11 4.73 21.02
N LEU A 136 12.44 5.32 22.17
CA LEU A 136 11.76 6.51 22.67
C LEU A 136 12.06 7.78 21.86
N LEU A 137 13.23 7.84 21.22
CA LEU A 137 13.54 8.92 20.27
C LEU A 137 12.79 8.71 18.95
N PHE A 138 12.87 7.51 18.36
CA PHE A 138 12.23 7.20 17.08
C PHE A 138 10.71 7.36 17.14
N TYR A 139 10.05 6.67 18.08
CA TYR A 139 8.59 6.77 18.26
C TYR A 139 8.14 8.11 18.86
N GLY A 140 9.06 8.88 19.45
CA GLY A 140 8.80 10.26 19.84
C GLY A 140 8.70 11.22 18.65
N ARG A 141 9.10 10.79 17.45
CA ARG A 141 9.09 11.57 16.20
C ARG A 141 8.14 10.96 15.15
N TYR A 142 7.32 10.00 15.55
CA TYR A 142 6.47 9.22 14.67
C TYR A 142 5.00 9.40 15.08
N ALA A 143 4.11 9.66 14.12
CA ALA A 143 2.71 9.98 14.38
C ALA A 143 1.90 8.72 14.75
N ARG A 144 2.25 8.09 15.88
CA ARG A 144 1.58 6.91 16.43
C ARG A 144 1.51 6.92 17.96
N ASN A 145 0.62 6.10 18.52
CA ASN A 145 0.26 6.13 19.93
C ASN A 145 1.42 5.87 20.92
N GLU A 146 2.54 5.30 20.48
CA GLU A 146 3.66 4.87 21.32
C GLU A 146 4.23 5.96 22.25
N ALA A 147 4.31 7.22 21.79
CA ALA A 147 4.81 8.32 22.62
C ALA A 147 3.88 8.62 23.82
N PHE A 148 2.56 8.61 23.60
CA PHE A 148 1.57 8.81 24.66
C PHE A 148 1.55 7.64 25.64
N VAL A 149 1.59 6.43 25.08
CA VAL A 149 1.67 5.18 25.84
C VAL A 149 2.88 5.18 26.79
N GLY A 150 4.06 5.56 26.30
CA GLY A 150 5.28 5.68 27.11
C GLY A 150 5.12 6.69 28.26
N LEU A 151 4.55 7.86 27.98
CA LEU A 151 4.25 8.89 28.98
C LEU A 151 3.30 8.36 30.07
N PHE A 152 2.16 7.79 29.67
CA PHE A 152 1.15 7.32 30.60
C PHE A 152 1.63 6.14 31.43
N LEU A 153 2.43 5.24 30.87
CA LEU A 153 3.06 4.16 31.63
C LEU A 153 3.98 4.72 32.74
N VAL A 154 4.82 5.71 32.43
CA VAL A 154 5.69 6.37 33.43
C VAL A 154 4.89 7.07 34.52
N VAL A 155 3.79 7.76 34.16
CA VAL A 155 2.92 8.46 35.11
C VAL A 155 2.13 7.47 35.99
N ILE A 156 1.66 6.35 35.43
CA ILE A 156 1.02 5.25 36.19
C ILE A 156 1.99 4.70 37.23
N LEU A 157 3.23 4.40 36.83
CA LEU A 157 4.26 3.89 37.76
C LEU A 157 4.57 4.90 38.86
N TYR A 158 4.65 6.18 38.52
CA TYR A 158 4.80 7.23 39.51
C TYR A 158 3.62 7.28 40.49
N ALA A 159 2.38 7.28 39.99
CA ALA A 159 1.17 7.33 40.82
C ALA A 159 1.10 6.14 41.78
N VAL A 160 1.45 4.94 41.30
CA VAL A 160 1.57 3.71 42.10
C VAL A 160 2.62 3.85 43.21
N ILE A 161 3.85 4.22 42.86
CA ILE A 161 4.95 4.36 43.83
C ILE A 161 4.60 5.42 44.87
N ARG A 162 4.03 6.54 44.41
CA ARG A 162 3.62 7.67 45.24
C ARG A 162 2.48 7.31 46.18
N TYR A 163 1.52 6.50 45.74
CA TYR A 163 0.49 5.96 46.63
C TYR A 163 1.08 5.02 47.68
N PHE A 164 2.13 4.25 47.30
CA PHE A 164 2.81 3.38 48.23
C PHE A 164 3.53 4.14 49.37
N ASP A 165 3.94 5.36 49.09
CA ASP A 165 4.64 6.25 50.01
C ASP A 165 3.70 7.17 50.81
N LYS A 166 2.75 7.86 50.15
CA LYS A 166 1.91 8.88 50.81
C LYS A 166 0.53 8.42 51.27
N ARG A 167 -0.01 7.31 50.73
CA ARG A 167 -1.38 6.83 51.01
C ARG A 167 -2.50 7.86 50.76
N ASP A 168 -2.28 8.84 49.89
CA ASP A 168 -3.23 9.93 49.64
C ASP A 168 -4.18 9.65 48.45
N ASN A 169 -5.34 10.32 48.47
CA ASN A 169 -6.34 10.20 47.40
C ASN A 169 -5.85 10.80 46.08
N PHE A 170 -4.95 11.80 46.13
CA PHE A 170 -4.37 12.39 44.92
C PHE A 170 -3.68 11.35 44.04
N SER A 171 -2.88 10.45 44.65
CA SER A 171 -2.18 9.42 43.87
C SER A 171 -3.16 8.45 43.19
N LEU A 172 -4.28 8.16 43.84
CA LEU A 172 -5.32 7.31 43.26
C LEU A 172 -6.06 8.04 42.12
N TYR A 173 -6.36 9.35 42.24
CA TYR A 173 -6.99 10.11 41.16
C TYR A 173 -6.06 10.29 39.97
N LEU A 174 -4.77 10.52 40.22
CA LEU A 174 -3.74 10.56 39.18
C LEU A 174 -3.67 9.23 38.43
N LEU A 175 -3.68 8.11 39.17
CA LEU A 175 -3.74 6.77 38.57
C LEU A 175 -5.01 6.60 37.72
N THR A 176 -6.18 7.00 38.23
CA THR A 176 -7.46 6.91 37.52
C THR A 176 -7.48 7.73 36.22
N ALA A 177 -7.09 9.01 36.26
CA ALA A 177 -7.09 9.86 35.07
C ALA A 177 -6.10 9.36 34.01
N THR A 178 -4.90 8.97 34.44
CA THR A 178 -3.86 8.45 33.53
C THR A 178 -4.26 7.11 32.94
N LEU A 179 -4.90 6.23 33.71
CA LEU A 179 -5.42 4.97 33.22
C LEU A 179 -6.48 5.19 32.14
N SER A 180 -7.39 6.15 32.35
CA SER A 180 -8.39 6.50 31.33
C SER A 180 -7.74 7.00 30.04
N LEU A 181 -6.79 7.94 30.13
CA LEU A 181 -6.03 8.43 28.97
C LEU A 181 -5.27 7.30 28.25
N TYR A 182 -4.76 6.33 28.99
CA TYR A 182 -4.09 5.17 28.41
C TYR A 182 -5.07 4.29 27.61
N PHE A 183 -6.26 4.01 28.15
CA PHE A 183 -7.32 3.28 27.43
C PHE A 183 -7.89 4.05 26.23
N THR A 184 -7.80 5.38 26.21
CA THR A 184 -8.14 6.19 25.02
C THR A 184 -6.99 6.31 24.02
N SER A 185 -5.81 5.76 24.31
CA SER A 185 -4.65 5.80 23.41
C SER A 185 -4.51 4.50 22.61
N LYS A 186 -4.41 3.35 23.29
CA LYS A 186 -4.14 2.08 22.61
C LYS A 186 -4.55 0.87 23.44
N GLU A 187 -4.99 -0.18 22.77
CA GLU A 187 -5.45 -1.46 23.35
C GLU A 187 -4.35 -2.18 24.13
N THR A 188 -3.07 -1.85 23.93
CA THR A 188 -1.97 -2.33 24.78
C THR A 188 -2.17 -1.99 26.27
N ALA A 189 -3.04 -1.03 26.60
CA ALA A 189 -3.48 -0.73 27.96
C ALA A 189 -4.07 -1.97 28.67
N TYR A 190 -4.79 -2.85 27.96
CA TYR A 190 -5.38 -4.07 28.54
C TYR A 190 -4.31 -5.02 29.09
N ILE A 191 -3.29 -5.36 28.28
CA ILE A 191 -2.18 -6.24 28.72
C ILE A 191 -1.42 -5.62 29.89
N HIS A 192 -1.05 -4.34 29.81
CA HIS A 192 -0.29 -3.67 30.88
C HIS A 192 -1.06 -3.63 32.18
N THR A 193 -2.34 -3.31 32.10
CA THR A 193 -3.21 -3.26 33.26
C THR A 193 -3.36 -4.64 33.88
N ALA A 194 -3.49 -5.70 33.06
CA ALA A 194 -3.52 -7.07 33.54
C ALA A 194 -2.21 -7.46 34.26
N ILE A 195 -1.04 -7.16 33.67
CA ILE A 195 0.27 -7.39 34.30
C ILE A 195 0.37 -6.67 35.66
N LEU A 196 -0.05 -5.39 35.70
CA LEU A 196 -0.02 -4.59 36.92
C LEU A 196 -0.97 -5.17 37.99
N MET A 197 -2.16 -5.63 37.59
CA MET A 197 -3.12 -6.30 38.45
C MET A 197 -2.56 -7.61 39.01
N ILE A 198 -1.88 -8.43 38.19
CA ILE A 198 -1.22 -9.67 38.65
C ILE A 198 -0.18 -9.35 39.72
N PHE A 199 0.67 -8.34 39.47
CA PHE A 199 1.67 -7.92 40.46
C PHE A 199 1.02 -7.54 41.80
N PHE A 200 -0.02 -6.69 41.76
CA PHE A 200 -0.68 -6.25 42.98
C PHE A 200 -1.50 -7.34 43.65
N PHE A 201 -2.03 -8.30 42.89
CA PHE A 201 -2.67 -9.48 43.46
C PHE A 201 -1.66 -10.32 44.25
N VAL A 202 -0.50 -10.64 43.66
CA VAL A 202 0.56 -11.40 44.33
C VAL A 202 1.12 -10.63 45.53
N LYS A 203 1.35 -9.32 45.38
CA LYS A 203 1.82 -8.48 46.48
C LYS A 203 0.81 -8.41 47.62
N MET A 204 -0.48 -8.23 47.29
CA MET A 204 -1.57 -8.25 48.26
C MET A 204 -1.63 -9.59 48.99
N LEU A 205 -1.54 -10.71 48.27
CA LEU A 205 -1.52 -12.05 48.87
C LEU A 205 -0.37 -12.18 49.89
N ALA A 206 0.84 -11.74 49.51
CA ALA A 206 1.99 -11.76 50.41
C ALA A 206 1.79 -10.86 51.66
N GLU A 207 1.17 -9.69 51.52
CA GLU A 207 0.82 -8.81 52.64
C GLU A 207 -0.22 -9.44 53.57
N ILE A 208 -1.21 -10.15 53.01
CA ILE A 208 -2.33 -10.74 53.77
C ILE A 208 -1.94 -12.04 54.47
N ILE A 209 -1.06 -12.87 53.89
CA ILE A 209 -0.58 -14.11 54.53
C ILE A 209 0.11 -13.81 55.88
N HIS A 210 0.78 -12.66 55.99
CA HIS A 210 1.45 -12.22 57.22
C HIS A 210 0.58 -11.31 58.10
N SER A 211 -0.71 -11.19 57.79
CA SER A 211 -1.65 -10.31 58.47
C SER A 211 -2.44 -11.05 59.56
N LYS A 212 -3.33 -10.35 60.29
CA LYS A 212 -4.15 -10.99 61.33
C LYS A 212 -5.09 -12.03 60.71
N ILE A 213 -5.38 -13.13 61.42
CA ILE A 213 -6.29 -14.21 60.95
C ILE A 213 -7.63 -13.67 60.42
N ILE A 214 -8.16 -12.60 61.02
CA ILE A 214 -9.41 -11.96 60.58
C ILE A 214 -9.29 -11.39 59.15
N GLN A 215 -8.17 -10.73 58.83
CA GLN A 215 -7.91 -10.19 57.48
C GLN A 215 -7.76 -11.32 56.46
N PHE A 216 -7.11 -12.42 56.83
CA PHE A 216 -7.01 -13.61 55.99
C PHE A 216 -8.37 -14.26 55.70
N ARG A 217 -9.25 -14.38 56.71
CA ARG A 217 -10.63 -14.87 56.52
C ARG A 217 -11.44 -13.96 55.59
N VAL A 218 -11.34 -12.66 55.77
CA VAL A 218 -12.01 -11.68 54.89
C VAL A 218 -11.49 -11.79 53.45
N PHE A 219 -10.20 -12.00 53.27
CA PHE A 219 -9.61 -12.24 51.95
C PHE A 219 -10.14 -13.53 51.31
N LEU A 220 -10.22 -14.63 52.04
CA LEU A 220 -10.82 -15.88 51.54
C LEU A 220 -12.29 -15.71 51.14
N LEU A 221 -13.08 -14.98 51.93
CA LEU A 221 -14.46 -14.64 51.56
C LEU A 221 -14.53 -13.81 50.27
N SER A 222 -13.56 -12.92 50.06
CA SER A 222 -13.45 -12.11 48.84
C SER A 222 -13.08 -12.97 47.63
N ILE A 223 -12.19 -13.95 47.78
CA ILE A 223 -11.89 -14.94 46.73
C ILE A 223 -13.12 -15.78 46.42
N LEU A 224 -13.82 -16.29 47.43
CA LEU A 224 -15.04 -17.08 47.23
C LEU A 224 -16.09 -16.26 46.46
N LEU A 225 -16.24 -14.98 46.79
CA LEU A 225 -17.11 -14.08 46.03
C LEU A 225 -16.68 -13.96 44.57
N ILE A 226 -15.39 -13.76 44.28
CA ILE A 226 -14.88 -13.69 42.90
C ILE A 226 -15.16 -15.00 42.15
N ILE A 227 -14.99 -16.15 42.79
CA ILE A 227 -15.30 -17.46 42.21
C ILE A 227 -16.80 -17.58 41.91
N LEU A 228 -17.68 -17.12 42.81
CA LEU A 228 -19.12 -17.15 42.58
C LEU A 228 -19.54 -16.23 41.42
N ILE A 229 -18.96 -15.03 41.33
CA ILE A 229 -19.16 -14.10 40.21
C ILE A 229 -18.70 -14.75 38.89
N GLY A 230 -17.49 -15.33 38.89
CA GLY A 230 -16.95 -16.07 37.75
C GLY A 230 -17.84 -17.24 37.36
N GLY A 231 -18.37 -17.99 38.33
CA GLY A 231 -19.31 -19.07 38.11
C GLY A 231 -20.61 -18.62 37.46
N SER A 232 -21.19 -17.49 37.88
CA SER A 232 -22.37 -16.92 37.20
C SER A 232 -22.08 -16.46 35.77
N LEU A 233 -20.90 -15.87 35.52
CA LEU A 233 -20.49 -15.46 34.18
C LEU A 233 -20.29 -16.67 33.26
N ILE A 234 -19.53 -17.67 33.71
CA ILE A 234 -19.28 -18.91 32.97
C ILE A 234 -20.60 -19.66 32.71
N GLY A 235 -21.48 -19.75 33.72
CA GLY A 235 -22.79 -20.37 33.56
C GLY A 235 -23.64 -19.69 32.49
N SER A 236 -23.66 -18.35 32.46
CA SER A 236 -24.33 -17.57 31.42
C SER A 236 -23.74 -17.84 30.02
N VAL A 237 -22.41 -17.80 29.90
CA VAL A 237 -21.69 -18.05 28.63
C VAL A 237 -21.98 -19.44 28.10
N LEU A 238 -21.92 -20.48 28.94
CA LEU A 238 -22.19 -21.86 28.54
C LEU A 238 -23.64 -22.04 28.06
N ILE A 239 -24.60 -21.39 28.71
CA ILE A 239 -26.01 -21.44 28.31
C ILE A 239 -26.21 -20.73 26.96
N PHE A 240 -25.71 -19.50 26.79
CA PHE A 240 -25.86 -18.78 25.53
C PHE A 240 -25.15 -19.47 24.37
N ARG A 241 -23.99 -20.10 24.61
CA ARG A 241 -23.30 -20.90 23.59
C ARG A 241 -24.11 -22.11 23.11
N GLN A 242 -25.00 -22.65 23.95
CA GLN A 242 -25.86 -23.80 23.61
C GLN A 242 -27.26 -23.37 23.13
N THR A 243 -27.60 -22.09 23.24
CA THR A 243 -28.91 -21.55 22.86
C THR A 243 -28.84 -21.04 21.43
N ASP A 244 -29.81 -21.38 20.60
CA ASP A 244 -29.94 -20.78 19.27
C ASP A 244 -30.46 -19.35 19.39
N LEU A 245 -29.56 -18.37 19.23
CA LEU A 245 -29.90 -16.94 19.29
C LEU A 245 -30.21 -16.35 17.91
N THR A 246 -30.12 -17.12 16.81
CA THR A 246 -30.34 -16.61 15.44
C THR A 246 -31.75 -16.06 15.20
N ALA A 247 -32.71 -16.51 16.00
CA ALA A 247 -34.07 -15.96 16.04
C ALA A 247 -34.08 -14.46 16.36
N ILE A 248 -33.09 -13.94 17.10
CA ILE A 248 -33.00 -12.51 17.46
C ILE A 248 -32.69 -11.67 16.22
N ASP A 249 -31.72 -12.09 15.40
CA ASP A 249 -31.40 -11.40 14.14
C ASP A 249 -32.57 -11.46 13.16
N SER A 250 -33.24 -12.62 13.07
CA SER A 250 -34.44 -12.80 12.24
C SER A 250 -35.58 -11.86 12.68
N ASN A 251 -35.83 -11.75 13.98
CA ASN A 251 -36.82 -10.84 14.54
C ASN A 251 -36.45 -9.37 14.30
N ALA A 252 -35.15 -9.02 14.38
CA ALA A 252 -34.67 -7.66 14.12
C ALA A 252 -34.87 -7.25 12.66
N LEU A 253 -34.62 -8.15 11.70
CA LEU A 253 -34.87 -7.92 10.28
C LEU A 253 -36.36 -7.68 10.00
N VAL A 254 -37.25 -8.45 10.64
CA VAL A 254 -38.71 -8.25 10.52
C VAL A 254 -39.15 -6.89 11.08
N LEU A 255 -38.47 -6.39 12.12
CA LEU A 255 -38.74 -5.06 12.68
C LEU A 255 -38.18 -3.91 11.81
N GLN A 256 -37.14 -4.15 11.02
CA GLN A 256 -36.52 -3.14 10.14
C GLN A 256 -37.20 -3.04 8.77
N ASN A 257 -37.63 -4.17 8.18
CA ASN A 257 -38.09 -4.24 6.79
C ASN A 257 -39.58 -3.92 6.57
N THR A 258 -40.31 -3.38 7.56
CA THR A 258 -41.75 -3.15 7.42
C THR A 258 -42.18 -1.83 8.04
N GLU A 259 -42.37 -0.80 7.18
CA GLU A 259 -42.72 0.57 7.57
C GLU A 259 -44.07 0.72 8.31
N THR A 260 -44.90 -0.32 8.32
CA THR A 260 -46.23 -0.34 8.97
C THR A 260 -46.41 -1.54 9.90
N GLN A 261 -45.69 -1.59 11.03
CA GLN A 261 -46.01 -2.52 12.12
C GLN A 261 -46.95 -1.91 13.16
N THR A 262 -47.94 -2.69 13.60
CA THR A 262 -48.74 -2.35 14.79
C THR A 262 -47.89 -2.54 16.05
N PHE A 263 -48.10 -1.69 17.07
CA PHE A 263 -47.41 -1.80 18.38
C PHE A 263 -47.44 -3.23 18.96
N ARG A 264 -48.52 -3.99 18.72
CA ARG A 264 -48.65 -5.38 19.16
C ARG A 264 -47.64 -6.33 18.54
N LEU A 265 -47.35 -6.17 17.24
CA LEU A 265 -46.37 -7.01 16.54
C LEU A 265 -44.94 -6.72 17.02
N GLN A 266 -44.63 -5.43 17.22
CA GLN A 266 -43.34 -5.02 17.81
C GLN A 266 -43.14 -5.62 19.20
N VAL A 267 -44.17 -5.54 20.06
CA VAL A 267 -44.14 -6.16 21.39
C VAL A 267 -43.99 -7.67 21.30
N TYR A 268 -44.64 -8.34 20.34
CA TYR A 268 -44.51 -9.77 20.15
C TYR A 268 -43.07 -10.18 19.81
N TYR A 269 -42.47 -9.61 18.77
CA TYR A 269 -41.09 -9.95 18.37
C TYR A 269 -40.05 -9.58 19.42
N ILE A 270 -40.21 -8.45 20.12
CA ILE A 270 -39.37 -8.10 21.27
C ILE A 270 -39.53 -9.14 22.39
N SER A 271 -40.76 -9.58 22.67
CA SER A 271 -41.02 -10.58 23.72
C SER A 271 -40.43 -11.94 23.38
N GLU A 272 -40.46 -12.36 22.12
CA GLU A 272 -39.83 -13.62 21.66
C GLU A 272 -38.30 -13.54 21.79
N SER A 273 -37.69 -12.43 21.38
CA SER A 273 -36.24 -12.23 21.57
C SER A 273 -35.85 -12.24 23.06
N ILE A 274 -36.66 -11.67 23.95
CA ILE A 274 -36.41 -11.69 25.41
C ILE A 274 -36.52 -13.13 25.98
N LYS A 275 -37.47 -13.94 25.52
CA LYS A 275 -37.65 -15.33 25.98
C LYS A 275 -36.41 -16.18 25.70
N VAL A 276 -35.79 -15.98 24.55
CA VAL A 276 -34.56 -16.70 24.16
C VAL A 276 -33.38 -16.31 25.05
N LEU A 277 -33.33 -15.06 25.56
CA LEU A 277 -32.24 -14.57 26.41
C LEU A 277 -32.37 -14.96 27.89
N LEU A 278 -33.60 -15.17 28.36
CA LEU A 278 -33.93 -15.43 29.76
C LEU A 278 -33.06 -16.51 30.43
N PRO A 279 -32.83 -17.70 29.82
CA PRO A 279 -32.01 -18.75 30.41
C PRO A 279 -30.58 -18.30 30.76
N GLY A 280 -29.93 -17.53 29.87
CA GLY A 280 -28.58 -17.03 30.11
C GLY A 280 -28.51 -15.80 31.02
N LEU A 281 -29.62 -15.07 31.20
CA LEU A 281 -29.72 -13.95 32.14
C LEU A 281 -29.90 -14.41 33.61
N ILE A 282 -30.52 -15.57 33.85
CA ILE A 282 -30.78 -16.09 35.20
C ILE A 282 -29.49 -16.26 36.02
N PRO A 283 -28.40 -16.90 35.51
CA PRO A 283 -27.13 -16.99 36.23
C PRO A 283 -26.54 -15.62 36.55
N LEU A 284 -26.63 -14.65 35.62
CA LEU A 284 -26.12 -13.29 35.83
C LEU A 284 -26.87 -12.58 36.96
N LEU A 285 -28.21 -12.62 36.95
CA LEU A 285 -29.04 -12.05 38.02
C LEU A 285 -28.77 -12.73 39.37
N ALA A 286 -28.63 -14.05 39.40
CA ALA A 286 -28.26 -14.79 40.60
C ALA A 286 -26.89 -14.34 41.15
N GLY A 287 -25.90 -14.14 40.26
CA GLY A 287 -24.60 -13.59 40.62
C GLY A 287 -24.72 -12.21 41.28
N ILE A 288 -25.49 -11.29 40.71
CA ILE A 288 -25.73 -9.95 41.30
C ILE A 288 -26.36 -10.08 42.69
N LEU A 289 -27.39 -10.92 42.86
CA LEU A 289 -28.06 -11.13 44.14
C LEU A 289 -27.12 -11.69 45.21
N VAL A 290 -26.25 -12.64 44.84
CA VAL A 290 -25.21 -13.20 45.72
C VAL A 290 -24.26 -12.11 46.20
N ILE A 291 -23.79 -11.23 45.31
CA ILE A 291 -22.92 -10.10 45.69
C ILE A 291 -23.67 -9.15 46.64
N LEU A 292 -24.92 -8.80 46.33
CA LEU A 292 -25.72 -7.89 47.17
C LEU A 292 -25.99 -8.46 48.57
N PHE A 293 -26.08 -9.78 48.71
CA PHE A 293 -26.23 -10.48 49.98
C PHE A 293 -24.90 -10.51 50.76
N ILE A 294 -23.80 -10.90 50.10
CA ILE A 294 -22.49 -11.09 50.75
C ILE A 294 -21.79 -9.75 51.04
N ARG A 295 -22.07 -8.67 50.29
CA ARG A 295 -21.32 -7.41 50.38
C ARG A 295 -21.25 -6.81 51.79
N LYS A 296 -22.30 -6.96 52.60
CA LYS A 296 -22.32 -6.42 53.97
C LYS A 296 -21.35 -7.18 54.89
N SER A 297 -21.04 -8.43 54.56
CA SER A 297 -20.17 -9.32 55.33
C SER A 297 -18.69 -9.24 54.92
N LEU A 298 -18.37 -8.64 53.77
CA LEU A 298 -17.01 -8.62 53.19
C LEU A 298 -15.99 -7.80 53.99
N ARG A 299 -16.40 -6.90 54.90
CA ARG A 299 -15.49 -6.11 55.78
C ARG A 299 -14.18 -5.64 55.09
N TRP A 300 -14.31 -5.11 53.87
CA TRP A 300 -13.17 -4.62 53.07
C TRP A 300 -12.48 -3.40 53.68
N ASP A 301 -13.05 -2.80 54.73
CA ASP A 301 -12.38 -1.85 55.61
C ASP A 301 -11.08 -2.44 56.20
N LEU A 302 -11.07 -3.74 56.51
CA LEU A 302 -9.91 -4.45 57.07
C LEU A 302 -8.82 -4.73 56.02
N LEU A 303 -9.21 -4.93 54.76
CA LEU A 303 -8.28 -5.11 53.63
C LEU A 303 -7.78 -3.77 53.08
N SER A 304 -8.54 -2.69 53.25
CA SER A 304 -8.18 -1.33 52.81
C SER A 304 -6.95 -0.75 53.52
N ALA A 305 -6.46 -1.42 54.58
CA ALA A 305 -5.14 -1.16 55.14
C ALA A 305 -3.99 -1.57 54.19
N SER A 306 -4.20 -2.60 53.36
CA SER A 306 -3.26 -3.01 52.31
C SER A 306 -3.33 -2.01 51.14
N PRO A 307 -2.20 -1.41 50.76
CA PRO A 307 -2.15 -0.53 49.60
C PRO A 307 -2.25 -1.28 48.29
N ALA A 308 -1.68 -2.50 48.25
CA ALA A 308 -1.79 -3.39 47.09
C ALA A 308 -3.26 -3.71 46.81
N PHE A 309 -4.05 -4.01 47.85
CA PHE A 309 -5.50 -4.20 47.73
C PHE A 309 -6.20 -2.95 47.17
N ASN A 310 -5.89 -1.76 47.69
CA ASN A 310 -6.50 -0.50 47.23
C ASN A 310 -6.25 -0.22 45.74
N ILE A 311 -5.02 -0.45 45.24
CA ILE A 311 -4.71 -0.29 43.81
C ILE A 311 -5.41 -1.37 42.99
N PHE A 312 -5.32 -2.63 43.43
CA PHE A 312 -5.92 -3.78 42.75
C PHE A 312 -7.44 -3.61 42.58
N ILE A 313 -8.15 -3.24 43.64
CA ILE A 313 -9.61 -3.10 43.59
C ILE A 313 -10.05 -1.87 42.77
N LEU A 314 -9.29 -0.76 42.84
CA LEU A 314 -9.56 0.42 42.03
C LEU A 314 -9.45 0.10 40.54
N ILE A 315 -8.32 -0.48 40.12
CA ILE A 315 -8.11 -0.83 38.71
C ILE A 315 -9.14 -1.86 38.25
N THR A 316 -9.33 -2.94 39.02
CA THR A 316 -10.30 -4.01 38.70
C THR A 316 -11.68 -3.42 38.45
N THR A 317 -12.19 -2.61 39.38
CA THR A 317 -13.55 -2.06 39.25
C THR A 317 -13.68 -1.08 38.09
N LEU A 318 -12.69 -0.24 37.81
CA LEU A 318 -12.76 0.69 36.68
C LEU A 318 -12.73 -0.01 35.32
N VAL A 319 -11.95 -1.08 35.18
CA VAL A 319 -11.72 -1.76 33.90
C VAL A 319 -12.73 -2.88 33.65
N LEU A 320 -13.39 -3.42 34.69
CA LEU A 320 -14.28 -4.58 34.57
C LEU A 320 -15.31 -4.45 33.42
N PRO A 321 -16.00 -3.31 33.21
CA PRO A 321 -16.96 -3.17 32.11
C PRO A 321 -16.32 -3.22 30.72
N LEU A 322 -15.05 -2.82 30.61
CA LEU A 322 -14.28 -2.86 29.37
C LEU A 322 -13.85 -4.28 28.95
N LEU A 323 -14.14 -5.29 29.79
CA LEU A 323 -13.81 -6.70 29.53
C LEU A 323 -15.00 -7.47 28.91
N ALA A 324 -16.10 -6.79 28.58
CA ALA A 324 -17.32 -7.41 28.07
C ALA A 324 -17.14 -8.15 26.72
N ALA A 325 -16.10 -7.84 25.94
CA ALA A 325 -15.80 -8.57 24.70
C ALA A 325 -15.44 -10.06 24.95
N PHE A 326 -14.82 -10.40 26.09
CA PHE A 326 -14.45 -11.79 26.41
C PHE A 326 -15.65 -12.73 26.48
N PRO A 327 -16.67 -12.49 27.35
CA PRO A 327 -17.80 -13.39 27.43
C PRO A 327 -18.61 -13.48 26.13
N VAL A 328 -18.73 -12.39 25.36
CA VAL A 328 -19.40 -12.41 24.04
C VAL A 328 -18.70 -13.37 23.10
N ARG A 329 -17.37 -13.26 23.00
CA ARG A 329 -16.56 -14.16 22.19
C ARG A 329 -16.61 -15.61 22.67
N PHE A 330 -16.65 -15.84 23.99
CA PHE A 330 -16.81 -17.20 24.54
C PHE A 330 -18.21 -17.79 24.30
N CYS A 331 -19.23 -16.97 24.06
CA CYS A 331 -20.55 -17.44 23.60
C CYS A 331 -20.52 -17.92 22.14
N GLY A 332 -19.46 -17.60 21.38
CA GLY A 332 -19.34 -17.94 19.95
C GLY A 332 -19.75 -16.83 18.99
N TYR A 333 -19.95 -15.60 19.49
CA TYR A 333 -20.34 -14.44 18.68
C TYR A 333 -19.19 -13.43 18.55
N ASP A 334 -19.20 -12.67 17.47
CA ASP A 334 -18.19 -11.64 17.22
C ASP A 334 -18.61 -10.30 17.89
N PRO A 335 -17.85 -9.79 18.87
CA PRO A 335 -18.14 -8.51 19.55
C PRO A 335 -17.92 -7.26 18.69
N ILE A 336 -17.42 -7.39 17.46
CA ILE A 336 -17.33 -6.27 16.50
C ILE A 336 -18.37 -6.35 15.37
N ALA A 337 -19.24 -7.36 15.37
CA ALA A 337 -20.31 -7.52 14.39
C ALA A 337 -21.53 -6.63 14.70
N TYR A 338 -21.38 -5.31 14.56
CA TYR A 338 -22.42 -4.33 14.91
C TYR A 338 -23.68 -4.39 14.03
N THR A 339 -23.64 -5.11 12.90
CA THR A 339 -24.82 -5.38 12.06
C THR A 339 -25.67 -6.53 12.60
N SER A 340 -25.12 -7.40 13.47
CA SER A 340 -25.89 -8.43 14.17
C SER A 340 -26.56 -7.83 15.41
N ALA A 341 -27.88 -7.95 15.47
CA ALA A 341 -28.67 -7.60 16.64
C ALA A 341 -28.30 -8.50 17.82
N THR A 342 -28.00 -9.78 17.57
CA THR A 342 -27.56 -10.75 18.58
C THR A 342 -26.25 -10.33 19.25
N SER A 343 -25.19 -10.08 18.48
CA SER A 343 -23.88 -9.65 19.02
C SER A 343 -24.02 -8.36 19.82
N THR A 344 -24.70 -7.36 19.24
CA THR A 344 -24.90 -6.05 19.89
C THR A 344 -25.64 -6.18 21.22
N LEU A 345 -26.66 -7.04 21.29
CA LEU A 345 -27.43 -7.24 22.52
C LEU A 345 -26.64 -7.99 23.60
N LEU A 346 -25.82 -8.99 23.22
CA LEU A 346 -24.90 -9.66 24.12
C LEU A 346 -23.86 -8.70 24.68
N ASP A 347 -23.32 -7.79 23.86
CA ASP A 347 -22.42 -6.73 24.32
C ASP A 347 -23.08 -5.90 25.43
N PHE A 348 -24.30 -5.41 25.19
CA PHE A 348 -25.05 -4.63 26.19
C PHE A 348 -25.31 -5.41 27.48
N ILE A 349 -25.71 -6.69 27.39
CA ILE A 349 -25.98 -7.54 28.55
C ILE A 349 -24.71 -7.70 29.40
N TYR A 350 -23.58 -8.03 28.79
CA TYR A 350 -22.34 -8.25 29.51
C TYR A 350 -21.72 -6.95 30.02
N ILE A 351 -21.81 -5.84 29.27
CA ILE A 351 -21.44 -4.50 29.77
C ILE A 351 -22.26 -4.19 31.02
N LEU A 352 -23.58 -4.32 30.98
CA LEU A 352 -24.46 -3.97 32.11
C LEU A 352 -24.19 -4.84 33.34
N TYR A 353 -23.97 -6.14 33.13
CA TYR A 353 -23.63 -7.07 34.21
C TYR A 353 -22.30 -6.72 34.87
N LEU A 354 -21.24 -6.53 34.07
CA LEU A 354 -19.90 -6.19 34.57
C LEU A 354 -19.86 -4.79 35.20
N ALA A 355 -20.60 -3.82 34.65
CA ALA A 355 -20.81 -2.49 35.24
C ALA A 355 -21.55 -2.57 36.58
N SER A 356 -22.57 -3.41 36.68
CA SER A 356 -23.30 -3.62 37.94
C SER A 356 -22.38 -4.19 39.02
N ILE A 357 -21.55 -5.18 38.69
CA ILE A 357 -20.53 -5.73 39.60
C ILE A 357 -19.53 -4.64 40.00
N SER A 358 -19.00 -3.92 39.03
CA SER A 358 -18.06 -2.81 39.25
C SER A 358 -18.60 -1.80 40.26
N ILE A 359 -19.85 -1.36 40.06
CA ILE A 359 -20.55 -0.43 40.96
C ILE A 359 -20.71 -1.04 42.35
N ILE A 360 -21.23 -2.27 42.46
CA ILE A 360 -21.47 -2.88 43.77
C ILE A 360 -20.15 -3.04 44.54
N LEU A 361 -19.10 -3.57 43.92
CA LEU A 361 -17.80 -3.77 44.56
C LEU A 361 -17.13 -2.43 44.91
N GLY A 362 -17.18 -1.45 44.00
CA GLY A 362 -16.62 -0.11 44.21
C GLY A 362 -17.26 0.63 45.39
N PHE A 363 -18.59 0.56 45.51
CA PHE A 363 -19.32 1.10 46.66
C PHE A 363 -19.03 0.34 47.97
N THR A 364 -18.59 -0.91 47.90
CA THR A 364 -18.23 -1.73 49.08
C THR A 364 -16.83 -1.39 49.62
N TRP A 365 -15.91 -0.95 48.76
CA TRP A 365 -14.53 -0.62 49.14
C TRP A 365 -14.37 0.76 49.80
N LYS A 366 -14.54 1.84 49.02
CA LYS A 366 -14.39 3.24 49.47
C LYS A 366 -15.42 4.13 48.78
N ARG A 367 -16.69 3.99 49.20
CA ARG A 367 -17.84 4.67 48.60
C ARG A 367 -17.57 6.12 48.22
N ALA A 368 -17.15 6.97 49.15
CA ALA A 368 -16.99 8.41 48.92
C ALA A 368 -15.91 8.77 47.88
N TYR A 369 -14.95 7.87 47.67
CA TYR A 369 -13.85 8.04 46.72
C TYR A 369 -14.19 7.43 45.37
N TRP A 370 -14.68 6.18 45.37
CA TRP A 370 -14.81 5.36 44.17
C TRP A 370 -15.71 5.98 43.11
N TRP A 371 -16.89 6.50 43.47
CA TRP A 371 -17.80 7.07 42.46
C TRP A 371 -17.19 8.28 41.75
N LYS A 372 -16.38 9.10 42.46
CA LYS A 372 -15.66 10.23 41.85
C LYS A 372 -14.58 9.75 40.90
N ALA A 373 -13.87 8.68 41.26
CA ALA A 373 -12.88 8.05 40.39
C ALA A 373 -13.55 7.41 39.15
N ALA A 374 -14.67 6.72 39.32
CA ALA A 374 -15.44 6.17 38.21
C ALA A 374 -15.92 7.27 37.26
N VAL A 375 -16.51 8.36 37.79
CA VAL A 375 -16.89 9.52 36.98
C VAL A 375 -15.69 10.11 36.24
N LEU A 376 -14.56 10.33 36.92
CA LEU A 376 -13.34 10.84 36.29
C LEU A 376 -12.84 9.93 35.15
N PHE A 377 -12.84 8.61 35.37
CA PHE A 377 -12.41 7.64 34.39
C PHE A 377 -13.31 7.64 33.16
N TYR A 378 -14.61 7.44 33.36
CA TYR A 378 -15.59 7.29 32.28
C TYR A 378 -15.89 8.62 31.58
N PHE A 379 -15.75 9.76 32.26
CA PHE A 379 -15.89 11.07 31.63
C PHE A 379 -14.82 11.28 30.56
N ILE A 380 -13.54 11.08 30.90
CA ILE A 380 -12.43 11.17 29.93
C ILE A 380 -12.63 10.14 28.82
N PHE A 381 -12.93 8.90 29.18
CA PHE A 381 -13.10 7.80 28.24
C PHE A 381 -14.20 8.10 27.21
N PHE A 382 -15.43 8.37 27.67
CA PHE A 382 -16.56 8.58 26.77
C PHE A 382 -16.43 9.88 25.98
N ILE A 383 -15.88 10.96 26.53
CA ILE A 383 -15.67 12.20 25.75
C ILE A 383 -14.82 11.94 24.52
N PHE A 384 -13.69 11.23 24.65
CA PHE A 384 -12.83 10.99 23.50
C PHE A 384 -13.44 9.98 22.53
N TYR A 385 -13.97 8.86 23.02
CA TYR A 385 -14.57 7.83 22.17
C TYR A 385 -15.82 8.31 21.44
N THR A 386 -16.60 9.22 22.03
CA THR A 386 -17.79 9.79 21.36
C THR A 386 -17.51 11.03 20.54
N THR A 387 -16.23 11.36 20.29
CA THR A 387 -15.83 12.56 19.56
C THR A 387 -16.51 13.81 20.17
N PHE A 388 -16.36 14.01 21.48
CA PHE A 388 -17.02 15.06 22.26
C PHE A 388 -18.55 15.05 22.13
N LEU A 389 -19.16 13.86 22.27
CA LEU A 389 -20.62 13.61 22.19
C LEU A 389 -21.25 13.84 20.81
N THR A 390 -20.45 14.05 19.76
CA THR A 390 -20.95 14.16 18.39
C THR A 390 -21.20 12.79 17.75
N ASN A 391 -20.57 11.73 18.26
CA ASN A 391 -20.76 10.36 17.81
C ASN A 391 -21.04 9.40 18.99
N MET A 392 -22.32 9.12 19.25
CA MET A 392 -22.70 8.25 20.37
C MET A 392 -22.34 6.77 20.19
N LYS A 393 -22.16 6.27 18.94
CA LYS A 393 -21.76 4.89 18.67
C LYS A 393 -20.37 4.58 19.24
N GLY A 394 -19.52 5.60 19.30
CA GLY A 394 -18.22 5.57 19.94
C GLY A 394 -18.20 4.98 21.36
N ALA A 395 -19.28 5.15 22.13
CA ALA A 395 -19.37 4.57 23.47
C ALA A 395 -19.35 3.03 23.46
N LEU A 396 -20.01 2.41 22.48
CA LEU A 396 -20.04 0.95 22.32
C LEU A 396 -18.73 0.44 21.69
N THR A 397 -18.27 1.09 20.62
CA THR A 397 -17.03 0.71 19.92
C THR A 397 -15.80 0.89 20.82
N GLY A 398 -15.80 1.85 21.74
CA GLY A 398 -14.74 1.97 22.76
C GLY A 398 -14.83 0.96 23.89
N THR A 399 -16.04 0.72 24.43
CA THR A 399 -16.22 -0.16 25.60
C THR A 399 -15.97 -1.64 25.27
N VAL A 400 -16.44 -2.08 24.10
CA VAL A 400 -16.34 -3.48 23.65
C VAL A 400 -15.50 -3.61 22.39
N GLY A 401 -15.70 -2.73 21.41
CA GLY A 401 -15.06 -2.84 20.10
C GLY A 401 -13.54 -2.84 20.14
N SER A 402 -12.92 -1.94 20.90
CA SER A 402 -11.46 -1.86 21.03
C SER A 402 -10.86 -3.19 21.52
N LEU A 403 -11.43 -3.80 22.56
CA LEU A 403 -10.98 -5.12 23.03
C LEU A 403 -11.34 -6.23 22.04
N GLY A 404 -12.54 -6.20 21.45
CA GLY A 404 -12.99 -7.19 20.45
C GLY A 404 -12.07 -7.25 19.23
N TYR A 405 -11.73 -6.08 18.68
CA TYR A 405 -10.77 -5.97 17.59
C TYR A 405 -9.38 -6.44 18.01
N TRP A 406 -8.89 -6.03 19.17
CA TRP A 406 -7.59 -6.49 19.66
C TRP A 406 -7.52 -8.02 19.80
N LEU A 407 -8.61 -8.67 20.24
CA LEU A 407 -8.70 -10.14 20.28
C LEU A 407 -8.68 -10.73 18.87
N SER A 408 -9.39 -10.14 17.89
CA SER A 408 -9.36 -10.61 16.49
C SER A 408 -7.95 -10.55 15.88
N GLN A 409 -7.16 -9.52 16.24
CA GLN A 409 -5.77 -9.38 15.78
C GLN A 409 -4.87 -10.51 16.27
N GLN A 410 -5.16 -11.09 17.43
CA GLN A 410 -4.38 -12.22 17.94
C GLN A 410 -4.62 -13.51 17.14
N ASP A 411 -5.73 -13.63 16.40
CA ASP A 411 -6.03 -14.82 15.60
C ASP A 411 -5.31 -14.83 14.25
N VAL A 412 -4.99 -13.65 13.71
CA VAL A 412 -4.43 -13.48 12.36
C VAL A 412 -2.89 -13.61 12.34
N ASN A 413 -2.22 -13.71 13.50
CA ASN A 413 -0.75 -13.83 13.63
C ASN A 413 0.03 -12.88 12.69
N ARG A 414 -0.34 -11.60 12.66
CA ARG A 414 0.30 -10.61 11.78
C ARG A 414 1.83 -10.60 11.96
N GLY A 415 2.54 -10.83 10.86
CA GLY A 415 4.01 -10.81 10.79
C GLY A 415 4.71 -12.09 11.25
N ASN A 416 4.02 -13.13 11.74
CA ASN A 416 4.57 -14.46 12.09
C ASN A 416 5.90 -14.46 12.87
N GLN A 417 6.18 -13.41 13.65
CA GLN A 417 7.51 -13.22 14.25
C GLN A 417 7.85 -14.37 15.22
N PRO A 418 9.11 -14.82 15.26
CA PRO A 418 9.51 -15.93 16.12
C PRO A 418 9.42 -15.58 17.62
N ILE A 419 9.31 -16.59 18.48
CA ILE A 419 9.18 -16.40 19.94
C ILE A 419 10.38 -15.66 20.56
N TYR A 420 11.55 -15.71 19.94
CA TYR A 420 12.75 -15.03 20.41
C TYR A 420 12.89 -13.59 19.88
N TYR A 421 11.92 -13.08 19.10
CA TYR A 421 11.98 -11.79 18.43
C TYR A 421 12.34 -10.63 19.38
N TYR A 422 11.61 -10.45 20.49
CA TYR A 422 11.91 -9.36 21.41
C TYR A 422 13.20 -9.59 22.21
N ALA A 423 13.41 -10.82 22.69
CA ALA A 423 14.47 -11.15 23.64
C ALA A 423 15.86 -11.25 22.99
N LEU A 424 15.95 -11.73 21.74
CA LEU A 424 17.22 -11.96 21.03
C LEU A 424 17.48 -10.97 19.89
N LEU A 425 16.45 -10.33 19.33
CA LEU A 425 16.62 -9.33 18.27
C LEU A 425 16.39 -7.91 18.82
N GLN A 426 15.15 -7.54 19.15
CA GLN A 426 14.82 -6.13 19.41
C GLN A 426 15.55 -5.53 20.62
N MET A 427 15.47 -6.17 21.79
CA MET A 427 16.09 -5.64 23.02
C MET A 427 17.63 -5.60 22.93
N PRO A 428 18.36 -6.64 22.47
CA PRO A 428 19.81 -6.57 22.33
C PRO A 428 20.30 -5.60 21.24
N PHE A 429 19.51 -5.40 20.19
CA PHE A 429 19.91 -4.55 19.07
C PHE A 429 19.79 -3.04 19.41
N TYR A 430 18.77 -2.65 20.18
CA TYR A 430 18.49 -1.25 20.52
C TYR A 430 18.65 -0.88 21.99
N GLU A 431 18.28 -1.77 22.91
CA GLU A 431 18.14 -1.48 24.36
C GLU A 431 19.13 -2.26 25.23
N PHE A 432 20.29 -2.61 24.67
CA PHE A 432 21.37 -3.33 25.38
C PHE A 432 21.86 -2.57 26.63
N LEU A 433 21.85 -1.24 26.62
CA LEU A 433 22.21 -0.40 27.77
C LEU A 433 21.20 -0.54 28.91
N ALA A 434 19.91 -0.60 28.59
CA ALA A 434 18.85 -0.82 29.57
C ALA A 434 18.95 -2.21 30.19
N ILE A 435 19.25 -3.24 29.39
CA ILE A 435 19.49 -4.61 29.88
C ILE A 435 20.71 -4.63 30.81
N ALA A 436 21.85 -4.10 30.37
CA ALA A 436 23.09 -4.08 31.16
C ALA A 436 22.91 -3.32 32.49
N GLY A 437 22.24 -2.17 32.46
CA GLY A 437 21.95 -1.38 33.65
C GLY A 437 20.98 -2.08 34.60
N SER A 438 20.00 -2.81 34.06
CA SER A 438 19.08 -3.62 34.85
C SER A 438 19.77 -4.80 35.53
N LEU A 439 20.67 -5.50 34.83
CA LEU A 439 21.50 -6.55 35.42
C LEU A 439 22.37 -6.00 36.55
N LEU A 440 22.99 -4.83 36.36
CA LEU A 440 23.75 -4.15 37.41
C LEU A 440 22.85 -3.84 38.62
N ALA A 441 21.62 -3.34 38.41
CA ALA A 441 20.66 -3.05 39.47
C ALA A 441 20.32 -4.31 40.29
N ILE A 442 20.12 -5.45 39.63
CA ILE A 442 19.87 -6.75 40.27
C ILE A 442 21.08 -7.17 41.10
N VAL A 443 22.28 -7.13 40.52
CA VAL A 443 23.54 -7.47 41.19
C VAL A 443 23.71 -6.63 42.46
N ILE A 444 23.60 -5.30 42.37
CA ILE A 444 23.69 -4.40 43.52
C ILE A 444 22.69 -4.78 44.61
N THR A 445 21.44 -5.08 44.22
CA THR A 445 20.38 -5.43 45.17
C THR A 445 20.67 -6.74 45.90
N VAL A 446 21.11 -7.77 45.19
CA VAL A 446 21.45 -9.09 45.76
C VAL A 446 22.64 -8.97 46.72
N PHE A 447 23.70 -8.25 46.33
CA PHE A 447 24.88 -8.08 47.18
C PHE A 447 24.59 -7.20 48.40
N LYS A 448 23.79 -6.15 48.26
CA LYS A 448 23.38 -5.30 49.39
C LYS A 448 22.59 -6.08 50.44
N LYS A 449 21.73 -7.02 50.02
CA LYS A 449 20.96 -7.89 50.91
C LYS A 449 21.84 -8.94 51.62
N ARG A 450 22.98 -9.32 51.06
CA ARG A 450 23.97 -10.23 51.69
C ARG A 450 24.92 -9.51 52.66
N SER A 451 25.16 -8.21 52.47
CA SER A 451 26.07 -7.42 53.33
C SER A 451 25.42 -6.82 54.57
N THR A 452 24.10 -6.94 54.73
CA THR A 452 23.41 -6.67 56.00
C THR A 452 23.15 -8.00 56.71
N PRO A 453 23.92 -8.37 57.76
CA PRO A 453 23.42 -9.34 58.72
C PRO A 453 22.12 -8.79 59.33
N ASP A 454 21.18 -9.65 59.68
CA ASP A 454 19.98 -9.28 60.43
C ASP A 454 20.37 -8.54 61.73
N ALA A 455 20.46 -7.22 61.67
CA ALA A 455 20.58 -6.34 62.82
C ALA A 455 19.20 -6.13 63.45
N SER A 456 18.48 -7.22 63.71
CA SER A 456 17.26 -7.27 64.52
C SER A 456 17.38 -8.26 65.68
N ALA A 457 18.61 -8.56 66.10
CA ALA A 457 18.91 -9.34 67.29
C ALA A 457 19.93 -8.59 68.16
N ASP A 458 19.62 -7.34 68.53
CA ASP A 458 20.19 -6.71 69.74
C ASP A 458 19.48 -5.37 70.01
N HIS A 459 18.40 -5.43 70.78
CA HIS A 459 18.03 -4.41 71.75
C HIS A 459 17.19 -5.10 72.82
N LYS A 460 17.88 -5.69 73.79
CA LYS A 460 17.34 -5.92 75.13
C LYS A 460 17.38 -4.57 75.84
N ASP A 461 16.22 -3.95 76.00
CA ASP A 461 15.95 -3.05 77.12
C ASP A 461 14.65 -3.51 77.78
N ILE A 462 14.78 -3.79 79.08
CA ILE A 462 13.78 -4.33 79.99
C ILE A 462 12.99 -3.16 80.61
N GLU A 463 11.69 -3.39 80.82
CA GLU A 463 10.77 -2.69 81.74
C GLU A 463 10.46 -1.19 81.50
N ASN A 464 9.26 -0.90 80.97
CA ASN A 464 8.14 -0.44 81.80
C ASN A 464 6.89 -0.04 80.98
N LYS A 465 5.73 -0.42 81.54
CA LYS A 465 4.38 0.17 81.44
C LYS A 465 3.49 -0.01 80.20
N GLU A 466 2.35 -0.62 80.54
CA GLU A 466 0.96 -0.37 80.12
C GLU A 466 0.42 -1.06 78.86
N LEU A 467 -0.76 -1.68 79.06
CA LEU A 467 -1.55 -2.37 78.06
C LEU A 467 -1.91 -1.42 76.90
N PRO A 468 -1.74 -1.82 75.63
CA PRO A 468 -2.16 -0.99 74.52
C PRO A 468 -3.68 -1.06 74.34
N ASP A 469 -4.27 0.12 74.27
CA ASP A 469 -5.66 0.38 73.97
C ASP A 469 -6.07 -0.20 72.59
N SER A 470 -7.29 -0.71 72.51
CA SER A 470 -7.82 -1.53 71.41
C SER A 470 -8.16 -0.75 70.11
N SER A 471 -7.60 0.44 69.93
CA SER A 471 -7.93 1.37 68.84
C SER A 471 -6.79 1.67 67.84
N GLU A 472 -5.60 1.07 67.99
CA GLU A 472 -4.50 1.30 67.05
C GLU A 472 -4.63 0.48 65.75
N LYS A 473 -4.72 1.21 64.63
CA LYS A 473 -4.62 0.66 63.27
C LYS A 473 -3.31 -0.10 63.11
N PRO A 474 -3.31 -1.33 62.56
CA PRO A 474 -2.12 -2.17 62.48
C PRO A 474 -1.06 -1.51 61.59
N ASN A 475 0.12 -1.27 62.17
CA ASN A 475 1.28 -0.72 61.48
C ASN A 475 2.01 -1.83 60.70
N ILE A 476 1.43 -2.24 59.57
CA ILE A 476 2.10 -3.17 58.64
C ILE A 476 3.20 -2.38 57.93
N LYS A 477 4.49 -2.71 58.16
CA LYS A 477 5.65 -2.16 57.42
C LYS A 477 5.62 -2.64 55.96
N ASN A 478 4.74 -2.04 55.14
CA ASN A 478 4.52 -2.37 53.73
C ASN A 478 5.28 -1.41 52.80
N ASN A 479 6.60 -1.63 52.66
CA ASN A 479 7.40 -0.93 51.66
C ASN A 479 7.33 -1.67 50.30
N LEU A 480 7.02 -0.92 49.25
CA LEU A 480 7.13 -1.37 47.87
C LEU A 480 8.59 -1.41 47.45
N SER A 481 9.09 -2.57 47.06
CA SER A 481 10.38 -2.65 46.37
C SER A 481 10.19 -2.19 44.93
N ILE A 482 10.63 -0.95 44.64
CA ILE A 482 10.57 -0.38 43.29
C ILE A 482 11.35 -1.26 42.29
N ILE A 483 12.49 -1.83 42.70
CA ILE A 483 13.28 -2.72 41.83
C ILE A 483 12.48 -3.98 41.49
N THR A 484 11.80 -4.57 42.47
CA THR A 484 10.97 -5.77 42.24
C THR A 484 9.77 -5.45 41.35
N LEU A 485 9.14 -4.28 41.53
CA LEU A 485 8.05 -3.82 40.65
C LEU A 485 8.55 -3.68 39.21
N LEU A 486 9.61 -2.90 38.96
CA LEU A 486 10.11 -2.63 37.61
C LEU A 486 10.64 -3.91 36.93
N LEU A 487 11.33 -4.78 37.68
CA LEU A 487 11.81 -6.05 37.17
C LEU A 487 10.66 -6.98 36.79
N PHE A 488 9.64 -7.09 37.66
CA PHE A 488 8.45 -7.87 37.35
C PHE A 488 7.76 -7.35 36.10
N LEU A 489 7.55 -6.02 36.00
CA LEU A 489 6.89 -5.42 34.85
C LEU A 489 7.70 -5.62 33.56
N GLY A 490 9.02 -5.46 33.57
CA GLY A 490 9.86 -5.69 32.39
C GLY A 490 9.82 -7.14 31.92
N ILE A 491 9.99 -8.11 32.84
CA ILE A 491 9.96 -9.54 32.51
C ILE A 491 8.56 -10.00 32.09
N ALA A 492 7.51 -9.59 32.84
CA ALA A 492 6.15 -9.97 32.51
C ALA A 492 5.69 -9.35 31.19
N SER A 493 6.09 -8.12 30.86
CA SER A 493 5.82 -7.51 29.56
C SER A 493 6.56 -8.26 28.44
N LEU A 494 7.84 -8.60 28.65
CA LEU A 494 8.59 -9.41 27.70
C LEU A 494 7.88 -10.75 27.41
N ILE A 495 7.43 -11.46 28.45
CA ILE A 495 6.72 -12.73 28.30
C ILE A 495 5.37 -12.52 27.62
N ALA A 496 4.55 -11.57 28.10
CA ALA A 496 3.20 -11.35 27.60
C ALA A 496 3.20 -11.00 26.10
N PHE A 497 4.06 -10.07 25.66
CA PHE A 497 4.15 -9.71 24.24
C PHE A 497 4.82 -10.79 23.41
N THR A 498 5.69 -11.62 23.99
CA THR A 498 6.27 -12.79 23.32
C THR A 498 5.23 -13.90 23.07
N VAL A 499 4.27 -14.06 23.98
CA VAL A 499 3.21 -15.09 23.86
C VAL A 499 2.02 -14.57 23.03
N ALA A 500 1.78 -13.26 23.00
CA ALA A 500 0.77 -12.65 22.14
C ALA A 500 0.97 -13.05 20.66
N GLY A 501 -0.14 -13.31 19.96
CA GLY A 501 -0.16 -13.62 18.52
C GLY A 501 0.40 -12.47 17.69
N GLU A 502 -0.03 -11.24 17.99
CA GLU A 502 0.51 -10.03 17.36
C GLU A 502 1.90 -9.69 17.93
N LYS A 503 2.93 -9.71 17.07
CA LYS A 503 4.30 -9.35 17.43
C LYS A 503 4.82 -8.29 16.49
N MET A 504 5.05 -7.09 17.01
CA MET A 504 5.40 -5.92 16.22
C MET A 504 6.48 -5.09 16.92
N PRO A 505 7.43 -4.46 16.19
CA PRO A 505 8.54 -3.73 16.77
C PRO A 505 8.16 -2.69 17.83
N TRP A 506 7.09 -1.92 17.59
CA TRP A 506 6.62 -0.85 18.48
C TRP A 506 6.22 -1.32 19.88
N LEU A 507 5.79 -2.58 20.02
CA LEU A 507 5.45 -3.16 21.31
C LEU A 507 6.68 -3.30 22.21
N THR A 508 7.90 -3.24 21.66
CA THR A 508 9.14 -3.28 22.45
C THR A 508 9.27 -2.07 23.38
N LEU A 509 8.70 -0.90 23.04
CA LEU A 509 8.74 0.28 23.90
C LEU A 509 8.19 -0.02 25.30
N GLN A 510 7.13 -0.82 25.34
CA GLN A 510 6.46 -1.26 26.57
C GLN A 510 7.34 -2.15 27.44
N ILE A 511 8.19 -2.95 26.80
CA ILE A 511 9.17 -3.81 27.44
C ILE A 511 10.36 -2.95 27.93
N ALA A 512 10.81 -2.00 27.10
CA ALA A 512 11.98 -1.17 27.35
C ALA A 512 11.78 -0.18 28.52
N VAL A 513 10.62 0.46 28.64
CA VAL A 513 10.34 1.50 29.66
C VAL A 513 10.64 1.01 31.10
N PRO A 514 10.14 -0.15 31.58
CA PRO A 514 10.50 -0.67 32.88
C PRO A 514 12.01 -0.95 33.06
N PHE A 515 12.69 -1.47 32.04
CA PHE A 515 14.13 -1.73 32.08
C PHE A 515 14.96 -0.45 32.09
N LEU A 516 14.56 0.59 31.35
CA LEU A 516 15.21 1.90 31.37
C LEU A 516 15.10 2.57 32.74
N LEU A 517 13.92 2.49 33.38
CA LEU A 517 13.72 2.98 34.74
C LEU A 517 14.55 2.19 35.76
N LEU A 518 14.59 0.86 35.62
CA LEU A 518 15.38 -0.02 36.50
C LEU A 518 16.88 0.26 36.36
N ALA A 519 17.37 0.41 35.13
CA ALA A 519 18.74 0.80 34.83
C ALA A 519 19.08 2.17 35.41
N GLY A 520 18.22 3.18 35.23
CA GLY A 520 18.46 4.52 35.77
C GLY A 520 18.49 4.55 37.30
N LYS A 521 17.58 3.81 37.97
CA LYS A 521 17.61 3.64 39.42
C LYS A 521 18.88 2.92 39.89
N GLY A 522 19.24 1.80 39.25
CA GLY A 522 20.40 1.00 39.60
C GLY A 522 21.72 1.75 39.40
N LEU A 523 21.90 2.40 38.26
CA LEU A 523 23.05 3.25 37.96
C LEU A 523 23.10 4.46 38.89
N GLY A 524 21.96 5.08 39.20
CA GLY A 524 21.89 6.17 40.17
C GLY A 524 22.41 5.76 41.54
N GLU A 525 21.89 4.66 42.08
CA GLU A 525 22.34 4.10 43.36
C GLU A 525 23.83 3.69 43.30
N TYR A 526 24.28 3.16 42.16
CA TYR A 526 25.68 2.81 41.96
C TYR A 526 26.60 4.02 42.03
N ILE A 527 26.27 5.10 41.30
CA ILE A 527 27.04 6.35 41.29
C ILE A 527 27.01 7.02 42.66
N ASP A 528 25.86 7.06 43.32
CA ASP A 528 25.71 7.64 44.66
C ASP A 528 26.48 6.84 45.73
N SER A 529 26.73 5.55 45.51
CA SER A 529 27.54 4.69 46.39
C SER A 529 29.05 4.97 46.33
N ILE A 530 29.50 5.87 45.46
CA ILE A 530 30.90 6.21 45.29
C ILE A 530 31.29 7.35 46.24
N ALA A 531 32.42 7.20 46.94
CA ALA A 531 32.95 8.19 47.86
C ALA A 531 33.60 9.38 47.13
N TRP A 532 32.81 10.12 46.34
CA TRP A 532 33.27 11.26 45.56
C TRP A 532 33.72 12.47 46.41
N LYS A 533 33.34 12.54 47.68
CA LYS A 533 33.56 13.72 48.54
C LYS A 533 35.03 14.02 48.82
N GLU A 534 35.88 13.00 48.77
CA GLU A 534 37.30 13.11 49.12
C GLU A 534 38.21 13.50 47.94
N LYS A 535 37.66 13.70 46.73
CA LYS A 535 38.42 13.98 45.51
C LYS A 535 38.00 15.30 44.87
N SER A 536 38.98 16.03 44.33
CA SER A 536 38.76 17.27 43.56
C SER A 536 38.06 17.00 42.23
N ALA A 537 37.40 18.01 41.65
CA ALA A 537 36.76 17.88 40.34
C ALA A 537 37.74 17.45 39.23
N ARG A 538 38.99 17.93 39.30
CA ARG A 538 40.06 17.57 38.37
C ARG A 538 40.43 16.09 38.47
N GLU A 539 40.63 15.57 39.67
CA GLU A 539 40.96 14.15 39.87
C GLU A 539 39.82 13.23 39.40
N LYS A 540 38.56 13.61 39.64
CA LYS A 540 37.39 12.86 39.16
C LYS A 540 37.37 12.78 37.64
N THR A 541 37.57 13.92 36.99
CA THR A 541 37.55 14.03 35.53
C THR A 541 38.68 13.22 34.92
N ILE A 542 39.90 13.35 35.44
CA ILE A 542 41.06 12.57 34.99
C ILE A 542 40.83 11.07 35.19
N GLY A 543 40.30 10.66 36.34
CA GLY A 543 40.01 9.25 36.63
C GLY A 543 39.00 8.65 35.65
N ILE A 544 37.87 9.35 35.42
CA ILE A 544 36.85 8.90 34.47
C ILE A 544 37.42 8.86 33.04
N LEU A 545 38.12 9.91 32.60
CA LEU A 545 38.68 9.98 31.24
C LEU A 545 39.71 8.87 30.98
N ILE A 546 40.66 8.66 31.89
CA ILE A 546 41.66 7.60 31.72
C ILE A 546 40.98 6.23 31.75
N SER A 547 40.04 5.98 32.67
CA SER A 547 39.27 4.73 32.67
C SER A 547 38.49 4.53 31.36
N LEU A 548 37.88 5.58 30.82
CA LEU A 548 37.16 5.54 29.54
C LEU A 548 38.10 5.23 28.37
N LEU A 549 39.27 5.87 28.31
CA LEU A 549 40.27 5.59 27.29
C LEU A 549 40.77 4.14 27.37
N ILE A 550 41.00 3.61 28.58
CA ILE A 550 41.36 2.19 28.76
C ILE A 550 40.25 1.28 28.26
N VAL A 551 38.99 1.58 28.59
CA VAL A 551 37.84 0.77 28.14
C VAL A 551 37.74 0.80 26.61
N ILE A 552 37.80 1.97 25.98
CA ILE A 552 37.75 2.14 24.52
C ILE A 552 38.87 1.36 23.85
N ASP A 553 40.11 1.51 24.33
CA ASP A 553 41.28 0.86 23.73
C ASP A 553 41.26 -0.66 23.96
N PHE A 554 40.79 -1.12 25.12
CA PHE A 554 40.57 -2.54 25.41
C PHE A 554 39.56 -3.18 24.46
N PHE A 555 38.38 -2.56 24.26
CA PHE A 555 37.38 -3.08 23.31
C PHE A 555 37.87 -3.00 21.87
N SER A 556 38.61 -1.94 21.54
CA SER A 556 39.27 -1.77 20.25
C SER A 556 40.24 -2.90 19.91
N ILE A 557 41.05 -3.34 20.88
CA ILE A 557 41.94 -4.50 20.76
C ILE A 557 41.11 -5.79 20.65
N LEU A 558 40.07 -5.93 21.48
CA LEU A 558 39.21 -7.11 21.48
C LEU A 558 38.49 -7.31 20.13
N ILE A 559 37.95 -6.23 19.55
CA ILE A 559 37.32 -6.24 18.22
C ILE A 559 38.36 -6.65 17.16
N SER A 560 39.57 -6.09 17.21
CA SER A 560 40.66 -6.47 16.28
C SER A 560 41.04 -7.96 16.40
N LEU A 561 41.02 -8.54 17.60
CA LEU A 561 41.30 -9.97 17.81
C LEU A 561 40.16 -10.89 17.35
N LEU A 562 38.91 -10.45 17.50
CA LEU A 562 37.72 -11.27 17.20
C LEU A 562 37.18 -11.11 15.78
N GLY A 563 37.63 -10.07 15.06
CA GLY A 563 37.24 -9.73 13.69
C GLY A 563 37.78 -10.66 12.62
N ASN A 564 37.51 -10.33 11.36
CA ASN A 564 37.85 -11.13 10.18
C ASN A 564 39.32 -11.04 9.75
N THR A 565 40.02 -9.97 10.12
CA THR A 565 41.45 -9.77 9.85
C THR A 565 42.25 -9.65 11.16
N PRO A 566 42.45 -10.76 11.90
CA PRO A 566 43.21 -10.71 13.14
C PRO A 566 44.68 -10.32 12.87
N PRO A 567 45.40 -9.79 13.88
CA PRO A 567 46.81 -9.46 13.72
C PRO A 567 47.67 -10.72 13.52
N PHE A 568 48.88 -10.55 12.97
CA PHE A 568 49.89 -11.59 12.73
C PHE A 568 49.51 -12.68 11.71
N GLN A 569 48.59 -12.40 10.78
CA GLN A 569 48.13 -13.41 9.79
C GLN A 569 48.97 -13.46 8.50
N GLY A 570 49.78 -12.45 8.20
CA GLY A 570 50.64 -12.49 7.02
C GLY A 570 51.33 -11.17 6.69
N LYS A 571 51.77 -11.03 5.43
CA LYS A 571 52.69 -9.97 4.97
C LYS A 571 52.06 -8.98 3.98
N THR A 572 50.77 -9.07 3.70
CA THR A 572 50.10 -8.07 2.84
C THR A 572 50.05 -6.73 3.56
N GLN A 573 49.95 -5.63 2.81
CA GLN A 573 49.90 -4.27 3.38
C GLN A 573 48.76 -4.14 4.41
N GLU A 574 47.58 -4.67 4.11
CA GLU A 574 46.42 -4.66 5.00
C GLU A 574 46.69 -5.45 6.30
N GLN A 575 47.23 -6.67 6.20
CA GLN A 575 47.55 -7.50 7.38
C GLN A 575 48.66 -6.89 8.25
N LEU A 576 49.65 -6.26 7.63
CA LEU A 576 50.70 -5.53 8.33
C LEU A 576 50.12 -4.30 9.03
N GLN A 577 49.24 -3.53 8.37
CA GLN A 577 48.56 -2.39 8.98
C GLN A 577 47.72 -2.81 10.20
N GLN A 578 46.99 -3.93 10.13
CA GLN A 578 46.24 -4.46 11.28
C GLN A 578 47.17 -4.87 12.42
N THR A 579 48.30 -5.52 12.10
CA THR A 579 49.31 -5.91 13.09
C THR A 579 49.96 -4.71 13.76
N TYR A 580 50.32 -3.66 12.99
CA TYR A 580 50.87 -2.42 13.54
C TYR A 580 49.85 -1.67 14.39
N SER A 581 48.59 -1.59 13.94
CA SER A 581 47.50 -1.00 14.72
C SER A 581 47.29 -1.74 16.05
N PHE A 582 47.28 -3.07 16.02
CA PHE A 582 47.17 -3.91 17.22
C PHE A 582 48.33 -3.70 18.20
N LEU A 583 49.59 -3.74 17.72
CA LEU A 583 50.77 -3.52 18.55
C LEU A 583 50.80 -2.11 19.13
N PHE A 584 50.49 -1.10 18.32
CA PHE A 584 50.41 0.29 18.74
C PHE A 584 49.36 0.48 19.84
N ARG A 585 48.15 -0.05 19.64
CA ARG A 585 47.09 -0.05 20.68
C ARG A 585 47.53 -0.81 21.93
N GLY A 586 48.23 -1.93 21.80
CA GLY A 586 48.80 -2.65 22.95
C GLY A 586 49.77 -1.78 23.77
N ILE A 587 50.65 -1.03 23.11
CA ILE A 587 51.57 -0.09 23.77
C ILE A 587 50.79 1.06 24.42
N VAL A 588 49.81 1.62 23.72
CA VAL A 588 48.92 2.67 24.25
C VAL A 588 48.18 2.17 25.49
N LEU A 589 47.62 0.96 25.47
CA LEU A 589 46.94 0.35 26.61
C LEU A 589 47.87 0.20 27.81
N ILE A 590 49.10 -0.28 27.61
CA ILE A 590 50.11 -0.38 28.69
C ILE A 590 50.44 1.02 29.24
N GLY A 591 50.58 2.01 28.36
CA GLY A 591 50.78 3.42 28.72
C GLY A 591 49.61 3.96 29.55
N LEU A 592 48.37 3.74 29.11
CA LEU A 592 47.15 4.16 29.80
C LEU A 592 46.97 3.46 31.15
N ILE A 593 47.25 2.16 31.26
CA ILE A 593 47.22 1.43 32.53
C ILE A 593 48.29 1.97 33.49
N SER A 594 49.48 2.28 32.97
CA SER A 594 50.57 2.87 33.77
C SER A 594 50.19 4.28 34.24
N LEU A 595 49.62 5.11 33.35
CA LEU A 595 49.11 6.44 33.68
C LEU A 595 47.96 6.36 34.70
N HIS A 596 47.03 5.41 34.55
CA HIS A 596 45.95 5.16 35.50
C HIS A 596 46.49 4.78 36.88
N ARG A 597 47.52 3.91 36.94
CA ARG A 597 48.18 3.52 38.19
C ARG A 597 48.91 4.71 38.83
N PHE A 598 49.53 5.57 38.03
CA PHE A 598 50.25 6.75 38.49
C PHE A 598 49.30 7.84 38.99
N CYS A 599 48.38 8.31 38.13
CA CYS A 599 47.43 9.38 38.44
C CYS A 599 46.42 9.02 39.53
N LEU A 600 46.06 7.74 39.67
CA LEU A 600 45.10 7.26 40.67
C LEU A 600 45.78 6.43 41.77
N LYS A 601 47.08 6.59 42.03
CA LYS A 601 47.82 5.79 43.02
C LYS A 601 47.12 5.75 44.39
N ASP A 602 46.64 6.91 44.84
CA ASP A 602 46.01 7.11 46.15
C ASP A 602 44.51 6.76 46.19
N TRP A 603 43.98 6.18 45.11
CA TRP A 603 42.60 5.74 45.05
C TRP A 603 42.47 4.29 45.53
N PRO A 604 41.49 3.98 46.40
CA PRO A 604 41.18 2.61 46.79
C PRO A 604 40.87 1.73 45.58
N LYS A 605 41.22 0.43 45.65
CA LYS A 605 40.93 -0.54 44.58
C LYS A 605 39.42 -0.59 44.25
N THR A 606 38.57 -0.47 45.27
CA THR A 606 37.11 -0.42 45.13
C THR A 606 36.62 0.83 44.39
N LEU A 607 37.28 1.98 44.57
CA LEU A 607 36.94 3.20 43.85
C LEU A 607 37.35 3.10 42.36
N LYS A 608 38.54 2.57 42.09
CA LYS A 608 39.04 2.31 40.73
C LYS A 608 38.09 1.40 39.94
N SER A 609 37.65 0.28 40.53
CA SER A 609 36.73 -0.63 39.85
C SER A 609 35.35 -0.01 39.60
N LYS A 610 34.84 0.79 40.53
CA LYS A 610 33.57 1.51 40.35
C LYS A 610 33.63 2.55 39.22
N VAL A 611 34.71 3.32 39.14
CA VAL A 611 34.89 4.29 38.05
C VAL A 611 35.11 3.61 36.71
N PHE A 612 35.77 2.46 36.68
CA PHE A 612 35.89 1.65 35.48
C PHE A 612 34.52 1.15 34.95
N ILE A 613 33.63 0.71 35.84
CA ILE A 613 32.26 0.33 35.47
C ILE A 613 31.48 1.55 34.95
N ILE A 614 31.62 2.72 35.57
CA ILE A 614 31.01 3.96 35.03
C ILE A 614 31.52 4.26 33.63
N ALA A 615 32.83 4.16 33.41
CA ALA A 615 33.43 4.38 32.10
C ALA A 615 32.87 3.42 31.04
N LEU A 616 32.63 2.15 31.39
CA LEU A 616 31.93 1.20 30.52
C LEU A 616 30.50 1.66 30.17
N PHE A 617 29.72 2.10 31.16
CA PHE A 617 28.37 2.60 30.92
C PHE A 617 28.33 3.92 30.13
N ILE A 618 29.35 4.77 30.25
CA ILE A 618 29.50 5.97 29.41
C ILE A 618 29.76 5.57 27.95
N LEU A 619 30.66 4.60 27.71
CA LEU A 619 30.90 4.08 26.36
C LEU A 619 29.62 3.49 25.75
N LEU A 620 28.93 2.61 26.49
CA LEU A 620 27.67 2.03 26.04
C LEU A 620 26.60 3.11 25.80
N GLY A 621 26.53 4.14 26.66
CA GLY A 621 25.67 5.31 26.45
C GLY A 621 25.98 6.08 25.17
N GLY A 622 27.26 6.26 24.84
CA GLY A 622 27.68 6.85 23.57
C GLY A 622 27.22 6.04 22.36
N ILE A 623 27.38 4.72 22.41
CA ILE A 623 26.93 3.81 21.33
C ILE A 623 25.40 3.82 21.23
N THR A 624 24.67 3.77 22.35
CA THR A 624 23.20 3.84 22.34
C THR A 624 22.71 5.15 21.75
N GLY A 625 23.32 6.29 22.12
CA GLY A 625 23.00 7.59 21.54
C GLY A 625 23.31 7.67 20.04
N GLN A 626 24.43 7.10 19.59
CA GLN A 626 24.76 6.99 18.16
C GLN A 626 23.71 6.16 17.42
N SER A 627 23.32 5.00 17.95
CA SER A 627 22.28 4.15 17.37
C SER A 627 20.92 4.85 17.30
N ALA A 628 20.56 5.61 18.34
CA ALA A 628 19.31 6.38 18.37
C ALA A 628 19.30 7.49 17.31
N LEU A 629 20.42 8.22 17.17
CA LEU A 629 20.56 9.26 16.15
C LEU A 629 20.54 8.67 14.74
N ARG A 630 21.27 7.59 14.47
CA ARG A 630 21.25 6.93 13.16
C ARG A 630 19.84 6.49 12.78
N ALA A 631 19.17 5.77 13.67
CA ALA A 631 17.83 5.26 13.40
C ALA A 631 16.77 6.36 13.20
N SER A 632 16.96 7.56 13.77
CA SER A 632 15.94 8.62 13.76
C SER A 632 16.23 9.79 12.81
N PHE A 633 17.43 9.86 12.23
CA PHE A 633 17.87 10.99 11.38
C PHE A 633 18.68 10.59 10.14
N VAL A 634 19.19 9.36 10.07
CA VAL A 634 20.04 8.91 8.95
C VAL A 634 19.36 7.76 8.20
N ASN A 635 18.81 6.80 8.94
CA ASN A 635 18.19 5.59 8.41
C ASN A 635 16.66 5.56 8.63
N ASP A 636 16.05 6.72 8.89
CA ASP A 636 14.63 6.83 9.26
C ASP A 636 13.67 6.41 8.13
N ASP A 637 14.08 6.67 6.90
CA ASP A 637 13.47 6.16 5.67
C ASP A 637 14.41 5.18 4.96
N TYR A 638 15.04 4.23 5.67
CA TYR A 638 15.85 3.15 5.05
C TYR A 638 15.57 1.79 5.73
N PRO A 639 15.75 0.65 5.04
CA PRO A 639 15.27 -0.65 5.53
C PRO A 639 16.20 -1.32 6.55
N THR A 640 17.29 -0.65 6.92
CA THR A 640 18.38 -1.23 7.71
C THR A 640 18.07 -1.29 9.20
N GLU A 641 16.92 -0.77 9.64
CA GLU A 641 16.48 -0.76 11.02
C GLU A 641 15.33 -1.75 11.26
N TYR A 642 15.34 -2.46 12.39
CA TYR A 642 14.25 -3.32 12.86
C TYR A 642 13.17 -2.58 13.65
N LEU A 643 13.19 -1.23 13.67
CA LEU A 643 12.26 -0.42 14.47
C LEU A 643 10.87 -0.34 13.87
N VAL A 644 10.68 -0.60 12.58
CA VAL A 644 9.36 -0.62 11.92
C VAL A 644 9.19 -1.92 11.13
N TYR A 645 7.96 -2.42 11.09
CA TYR A 645 7.64 -3.64 10.36
C TYR A 645 7.75 -3.42 8.84
N ALA A 646 7.18 -2.31 8.36
CA ALA A 646 7.21 -1.86 6.97
C ALA A 646 7.58 -0.36 6.95
N HIS A 647 8.72 0.00 6.38
CA HIS A 647 9.17 1.39 6.30
C HIS A 647 8.69 2.00 5.00
N GLY A 648 8.21 3.26 5.05
CA GLY A 648 8.14 4.09 3.86
C GLY A 648 9.56 4.31 3.34
N ALA A 649 9.74 4.19 2.03
CA ALA A 649 10.99 4.57 1.38
C ALA A 649 10.95 6.06 1.01
N PRO A 650 12.06 6.69 0.56
CA PRO A 650 12.09 8.10 0.14
C PRO A 650 11.23 8.40 -1.10
N GLY A 651 11.01 7.40 -1.96
CA GLY A 651 10.34 7.53 -3.26
C GLY A 651 9.02 8.32 -3.27
N PRO A 652 8.08 8.13 -2.32
CA PRO A 652 6.85 8.91 -2.26
C PRO A 652 7.06 10.42 -2.06
N LYS A 653 8.11 10.84 -1.34
CA LYS A 653 8.43 12.27 -1.22
C LYS A 653 9.10 12.83 -2.47
N GLU A 654 9.95 12.03 -3.11
CA GLU A 654 10.55 12.40 -4.41
C GLU A 654 9.45 12.59 -5.48
N ILE A 655 8.47 11.68 -5.55
CA ILE A 655 7.30 11.83 -6.42
C ILE A 655 6.47 13.05 -6.03
N LEU A 656 6.16 13.25 -4.75
CA LEU A 656 5.37 14.41 -4.31
C LEU A 656 6.02 15.73 -4.73
N GLU A 657 7.33 15.86 -4.54
CA GLU A 657 8.09 17.05 -4.94
C GLU A 657 8.03 17.27 -6.46
N GLN A 658 8.17 16.20 -7.26
CA GLN A 658 8.08 16.27 -8.72
C GLN A 658 6.67 16.67 -9.17
N VAL A 659 5.63 16.00 -8.64
CA VAL A 659 4.22 16.29 -8.93
C VAL A 659 3.87 17.73 -8.56
N GLU A 660 4.31 18.22 -7.40
CA GLU A 660 4.06 19.59 -6.97
C GLU A 660 4.73 20.62 -7.89
N LYS A 661 5.99 20.39 -8.29
CA LYS A 661 6.70 21.27 -9.22
C LYS A 661 6.00 21.32 -10.58
N ILE A 662 5.60 20.17 -11.13
CA ILE A 662 4.87 20.08 -12.40
C ILE A 662 3.52 20.79 -12.29
N SER A 663 2.76 20.51 -11.23
CA SER A 663 1.43 21.08 -11.01
C SER A 663 1.45 22.60 -10.91
N ARG A 664 2.41 23.16 -10.15
CA ARG A 664 2.56 24.62 -10.02
C ARG A 664 2.97 25.29 -11.32
N ARG A 665 3.83 24.65 -12.12
CA ARG A 665 4.26 25.19 -13.44
C ARG A 665 3.12 25.20 -14.45
N LEU A 666 2.34 24.11 -14.53
CA LEU A 666 1.27 23.98 -15.53
C LEU A 666 -0.03 24.70 -15.14
N THR A 667 -0.39 24.70 -13.86
CA THR A 667 -1.72 25.16 -13.40
C THR A 667 -1.68 26.41 -12.55
N GLY A 668 -0.49 26.93 -12.20
CA GLY A 668 -0.31 28.02 -11.24
C GLY A 668 -0.64 27.64 -9.79
N GLY A 669 -0.96 26.38 -9.51
CA GLY A 669 -1.41 25.87 -8.21
C GLY A 669 -1.26 24.35 -8.09
N LEU A 670 -2.15 23.71 -7.31
CA LEU A 670 -2.17 22.25 -7.14
C LEU A 670 -3.29 21.58 -7.95
N ASN A 671 -3.71 22.19 -9.08
CA ASN A 671 -4.89 21.76 -9.83
C ASN A 671 -4.60 20.64 -10.85
N LEU A 672 -3.36 20.19 -10.98
CA LEU A 672 -3.02 19.07 -11.86
C LEU A 672 -3.81 17.82 -11.47
N GLN A 673 -4.33 17.14 -12.47
CA GLN A 673 -4.97 15.84 -12.30
C GLN A 673 -3.88 14.79 -12.11
N VAL A 674 -4.00 14.01 -11.03
CA VAL A 674 -3.06 12.95 -10.67
C VAL A 674 -3.86 11.72 -10.27
N ALA A 675 -3.62 10.61 -10.95
CA ALA A 675 -4.27 9.34 -10.70
C ALA A 675 -3.38 8.45 -9.83
N TYR A 676 -3.96 7.73 -8.87
CA TYR A 676 -3.22 6.79 -8.04
C TYR A 676 -4.07 5.56 -7.66
N ASP A 677 -3.38 4.43 -7.47
CA ASP A 677 -3.99 3.14 -7.18
C ASP A 677 -4.06 2.80 -5.68
N ASN A 678 -4.48 1.58 -5.35
CA ASN A 678 -4.64 1.13 -3.96
C ASN A 678 -3.30 1.03 -3.20
N ASP A 679 -2.23 0.59 -3.87
CA ASP A 679 -0.90 0.54 -3.27
C ASP A 679 -0.35 1.95 -3.00
N SER A 680 -0.54 2.86 -3.96
CA SER A 680 -0.09 4.25 -3.90
C SER A 680 -0.93 5.10 -2.94
N LEU A 681 -2.18 4.69 -2.62
CA LEU A 681 -3.03 5.34 -1.62
C LEU A 681 -2.26 5.65 -0.34
N TYR A 682 -1.36 4.77 0.08
CA TYR A 682 -0.45 4.99 1.19
C TYR A 682 0.98 5.27 0.65
N PRO A 683 1.45 6.54 0.61
CA PRO A 683 0.97 7.69 1.39
C PRO A 683 0.20 8.80 0.63
N PHE A 684 -0.13 8.62 -0.65
CA PHE A 684 -0.66 9.71 -1.46
C PHE A 684 -2.07 10.19 -1.06
N TRP A 685 -2.81 9.44 -0.24
CA TRP A 685 -4.05 9.92 0.38
C TRP A 685 -3.80 11.17 1.25
N TRP A 686 -2.70 11.19 2.00
CA TRP A 686 -2.29 12.33 2.79
C TRP A 686 -1.63 13.41 1.94
N TYR A 687 -0.74 13.03 1.03
CA TYR A 687 0.02 14.00 0.25
C TYR A 687 -0.81 14.74 -0.81
N PHE A 688 -1.85 14.11 -1.36
CA PHE A 688 -2.76 14.73 -2.32
C PHE A 688 -4.01 15.35 -1.70
N ARG A 689 -4.07 15.51 -0.36
CA ARG A 689 -5.23 16.10 0.34
C ARG A 689 -5.61 17.51 -0.15
N HIS A 690 -4.66 18.26 -0.72
CA HIS A 690 -4.88 19.60 -1.28
C HIS A 690 -5.02 19.62 -2.81
N TYR A 691 -4.97 18.47 -3.48
CA TYR A 691 -5.16 18.36 -4.92
C TYR A 691 -6.65 18.14 -5.20
N PRO A 692 -7.38 19.12 -5.76
CA PRO A 692 -8.83 19.03 -5.95
C PRO A 692 -9.22 18.04 -7.05
N ASN A 693 -8.34 17.82 -8.04
CA ASN A 693 -8.59 16.99 -9.23
C ASN A 693 -7.91 15.62 -9.16
N ARG A 694 -7.58 15.13 -7.96
CA ARG A 694 -6.96 13.81 -7.78
C ARG A 694 -7.95 12.69 -8.09
N ILE A 695 -7.46 11.59 -8.67
CA ILE A 695 -8.27 10.40 -9.00
C ILE A 695 -7.71 9.19 -8.26
N ALA A 696 -8.54 8.54 -7.45
CA ALA A 696 -8.22 7.25 -6.86
C ALA A 696 -8.89 6.14 -7.69
N TYR A 697 -8.17 5.55 -8.64
CA TYR A 697 -8.71 4.46 -9.48
C TYR A 697 -8.58 3.07 -8.82
N LEU A 698 -7.81 2.99 -7.72
CA LEU A 698 -7.69 1.81 -6.86
C LEU A 698 -7.27 0.55 -7.63
N GLU A 699 -8.17 -0.41 -7.82
CA GLU A 699 -7.90 -1.70 -8.48
C GLU A 699 -8.49 -1.77 -9.90
N ASN A 700 -9.10 -0.68 -10.38
CA ASN A 700 -9.85 -0.67 -11.64
C ASN A 700 -9.29 0.40 -12.59
N PRO A 701 -8.10 0.18 -13.19
CA PRO A 701 -7.62 1.05 -14.25
C PRO A 701 -8.57 0.99 -15.45
N THR A 702 -8.83 2.14 -16.07
CA THR A 702 -9.67 2.26 -17.27
C THR A 702 -8.96 3.17 -18.28
N ARG A 703 -9.36 3.13 -19.55
CA ARG A 703 -8.80 4.01 -20.60
C ARG A 703 -8.85 5.49 -20.29
N SER A 704 -9.77 5.94 -19.44
CA SER A 704 -9.81 7.33 -18.98
C SER A 704 -8.50 7.82 -18.34
N LEU A 705 -7.62 6.90 -17.94
CA LEU A 705 -6.28 7.22 -17.48
C LEU A 705 -5.36 7.76 -18.58
N ALA A 706 -5.59 7.46 -19.87
CA ALA A 706 -4.77 7.92 -20.99
C ALA A 706 -4.65 9.45 -21.05
N ASP A 707 -5.68 10.17 -20.59
CA ASP A 707 -5.72 11.64 -20.57
C ASP A 707 -5.06 12.25 -19.31
N VAL A 708 -4.72 11.43 -18.30
CA VAL A 708 -4.27 11.93 -17.00
C VAL A 708 -2.78 12.27 -17.00
N PRO A 709 -2.38 13.53 -16.75
CA PRO A 709 -0.98 13.96 -16.77
C PRO A 709 0.04 13.07 -16.05
N ILE A 710 -0.34 12.59 -14.85
CA ILE A 710 0.52 11.77 -14.00
C ILE A 710 -0.30 10.63 -13.40
N ILE A 711 0.20 9.40 -13.56
CA ILE A 711 -0.41 8.18 -13.02
C ILE A 711 0.58 7.49 -12.09
N LEU A 712 0.14 7.11 -10.90
CA LEU A 712 0.90 6.35 -9.91
C LEU A 712 0.31 4.94 -9.77
N ALA A 713 1.10 3.93 -10.12
CA ALA A 713 0.71 2.53 -9.99
C ALA A 713 1.68 1.78 -9.07
N GLY A 714 1.14 0.93 -8.19
CA GLY A 714 1.88 -0.13 -7.52
C GLY A 714 2.05 -1.35 -8.41
N GLN A 715 2.93 -2.26 -7.98
CA GLN A 715 3.32 -3.45 -8.76
C GLN A 715 2.14 -4.32 -9.19
N ALA A 716 1.06 -4.38 -8.39
CA ALA A 716 -0.13 -5.17 -8.70
C ALA A 716 -0.88 -4.67 -9.95
N ASN A 717 -0.73 -3.40 -10.32
CA ASN A 717 -1.44 -2.77 -11.44
C ASN A 717 -0.52 -2.46 -12.63
N TYR A 718 0.74 -2.91 -12.63
CA TYR A 718 1.67 -2.63 -13.72
C TYR A 718 1.13 -3.16 -15.04
N ASP A 719 0.77 -4.45 -15.09
CA ASP A 719 0.33 -5.10 -16.33
C ASP A 719 -0.98 -4.50 -16.90
N SER A 720 -1.82 -3.90 -16.04
CA SER A 720 -3.07 -3.28 -16.47
C SER A 720 -2.93 -1.80 -16.85
N VAL A 721 -1.96 -1.06 -16.27
CA VAL A 721 -1.70 0.36 -16.57
C VAL A 721 -0.72 0.53 -17.73
N GLU A 722 0.19 -0.41 -17.92
CA GLU A 722 1.21 -0.34 -18.97
C GLU A 722 0.61 -0.23 -20.38
N PRO A 723 -0.42 -1.00 -20.78
CA PRO A 723 -1.05 -0.85 -22.09
C PRO A 723 -1.63 0.56 -22.34
N ILE A 724 -2.08 1.25 -21.29
CA ILE A 724 -2.65 2.60 -21.38
C ILE A 724 -1.55 3.67 -21.53
N THR A 725 -0.36 3.40 -20.98
CA THR A 725 0.69 4.42 -20.79
C THR A 725 1.92 4.23 -21.67
N ARG A 726 2.14 3.02 -22.22
CA ARG A 726 3.36 2.64 -22.95
C ARG A 726 3.75 3.58 -24.09
N LYS A 727 2.78 4.12 -24.84
CA LYS A 727 3.03 5.01 -25.99
C LYS A 727 3.32 6.45 -25.59
N ASP A 728 2.46 7.04 -24.76
CA ASP A 728 2.45 8.49 -24.53
C ASP A 728 3.05 8.92 -23.19
N TYR A 729 3.64 8.00 -22.41
CA TYR A 729 4.21 8.31 -21.10
C TYR A 729 5.69 7.89 -20.97
N TYR A 730 6.43 8.60 -20.13
CA TYR A 730 7.68 8.14 -19.55
C TYR A 730 7.42 7.44 -18.22
N THR A 731 8.15 6.34 -17.97
CA THR A 731 8.00 5.52 -16.76
C THR A 731 9.19 5.71 -15.82
N PHE A 732 8.92 6.01 -14.55
CA PHE A 732 9.92 6.14 -13.49
C PHE A 732 9.60 5.19 -12.34
N GLU A 733 10.55 4.38 -11.92
CA GLU A 733 10.34 3.40 -10.83
C GLU A 733 10.98 3.88 -9.52
N TYR A 734 10.22 3.77 -8.43
CA TYR A 734 10.63 4.15 -7.08
C TYR A 734 10.34 3.04 -6.07
N PHE A 735 11.16 2.95 -5.03
CA PHE A 735 10.76 2.20 -3.84
C PHE A 735 9.63 2.96 -3.13
N ARG A 736 8.50 2.29 -2.90
CA ARG A 736 7.39 2.82 -2.10
C ARG A 736 7.56 2.44 -0.63
N LEU A 737 7.88 1.18 -0.40
CA LEU A 737 7.92 0.56 0.91
C LEU A 737 8.96 -0.57 0.93
N TRP A 738 9.52 -0.87 2.10
CA TRP A 738 10.43 -2.00 2.30
C TRP A 738 10.38 -2.57 3.71
N TRP A 739 10.77 -3.83 3.84
CA TRP A 739 10.82 -4.54 5.10
C TRP A 739 12.27 -4.72 5.55
N PRO A 740 12.54 -4.72 6.87
CA PRO A 740 13.85 -5.09 7.38
C PRO A 740 14.22 -6.51 6.98
N ASN A 741 15.52 -6.80 6.92
CA ASN A 741 16.03 -8.13 6.57
C ASN A 741 15.41 -9.22 7.47
N GLN A 742 14.69 -10.16 6.86
CA GLN A 742 13.92 -11.21 7.55
C GLN A 742 14.70 -12.49 7.82
N ASP A 743 16.02 -12.50 7.62
CA ASP A 743 16.86 -13.68 7.86
C ASP A 743 16.77 -14.23 9.28
N TYR A 744 16.35 -13.43 10.26
CA TYR A 744 16.23 -13.86 11.66
C TYR A 744 15.09 -14.85 11.91
N PHE A 745 14.17 -15.08 10.97
CA PHE A 745 13.06 -16.04 11.15
C PHE A 745 13.54 -17.49 11.35
N ASN A 746 14.70 -17.82 10.78
CA ASN A 746 15.28 -19.16 10.79
C ASN A 746 16.52 -19.25 11.71
N LEU A 747 16.48 -18.64 12.89
CA LEU A 747 17.56 -18.78 13.87
C LEU A 747 17.45 -20.12 14.61
N THR A 748 18.42 -21.01 14.35
CA THR A 748 18.63 -22.26 15.09
C THR A 748 19.88 -22.16 15.97
N LEU A 749 20.01 -23.02 16.98
CA LEU A 749 21.21 -23.05 17.82
C LEU A 749 22.48 -23.35 16.99
N ASP A 750 22.37 -24.19 15.98
CA ASP A 750 23.49 -24.50 15.07
C ASP A 750 23.88 -23.29 14.23
N ARG A 751 22.92 -22.51 13.71
CA ARG A 751 23.22 -21.28 12.98
C ARG A 751 23.87 -20.24 13.88
N ILE A 752 23.37 -20.07 15.11
CA ILE A 752 23.95 -19.16 16.10
C ILE A 752 25.38 -19.58 16.44
N THR A 753 25.60 -20.86 16.75
CA THR A 753 26.94 -21.35 17.10
C THR A 753 27.90 -21.32 15.91
N GLY A 754 27.42 -21.58 14.69
CA GLY A 754 28.18 -21.42 13.45
C GLY A 754 28.58 -19.97 13.20
N ALA A 755 27.64 -19.03 13.34
CA ALA A 755 27.90 -17.60 13.22
C ALA A 755 28.92 -17.11 14.26
N LEU A 756 28.85 -17.60 15.49
CA LEU A 756 29.80 -17.27 16.55
C LEU A 756 31.19 -17.90 16.35
N LYS A 757 31.32 -18.99 15.59
CA LYS A 757 32.62 -19.61 15.26
C LYS A 757 33.31 -18.91 14.09
N SER A 758 32.56 -18.48 13.07
CA SER A 758 33.09 -17.80 11.89
C SER A 758 33.52 -16.36 12.18
N ALA A 759 34.81 -16.05 11.94
CA ALA A 759 35.33 -14.69 12.11
C ALA A 759 34.66 -13.68 11.16
N ASN A 760 34.44 -14.07 9.91
CA ASN A 760 33.77 -13.23 8.91
C ASN A 760 32.32 -12.93 9.31
N MET A 761 31.58 -13.95 9.77
CA MET A 761 30.18 -13.75 10.18
C MET A 761 30.08 -12.91 11.46
N ARG A 762 30.98 -13.09 12.43
CA ARG A 762 31.04 -12.21 13.61
C ARG A 762 31.29 -10.76 13.23
N GLN A 763 32.21 -10.51 12.29
CA GLN A 763 32.47 -9.15 11.79
C GLN A 763 31.23 -8.58 11.08
N ALA A 764 30.57 -9.38 10.24
CA ALA A 764 29.35 -8.98 9.54
C ALA A 764 28.22 -8.60 10.51
N LEU A 765 27.96 -9.43 11.52
CA LEU A 765 26.95 -9.14 12.56
C LEU A 765 27.32 -7.91 13.40
N PHE A 766 28.61 -7.70 13.67
CA PHE A 766 29.07 -6.49 14.36
C PHE A 766 28.88 -5.23 13.50
N ASN A 767 29.15 -5.29 12.19
CA ASN A 767 28.89 -4.19 11.26
C ASN A 767 27.39 -3.86 11.21
N ILE A 768 26.50 -4.85 11.16
CA ILE A 768 25.05 -4.63 11.23
C ILE A 768 24.67 -3.95 12.57
N TRP A 769 25.16 -4.49 13.70
CA TRP A 769 24.83 -3.97 15.02
C TRP A 769 25.42 -2.56 15.30
N TYR A 770 26.62 -2.27 14.80
CA TYR A 770 27.32 -1.02 15.09
C TYR A 770 27.10 0.07 14.03
N SER A 771 27.09 -0.27 12.73
CA SER A 771 27.00 0.67 11.61
C SER A 771 25.77 0.49 10.71
N ARG A 772 24.94 -0.55 10.90
CA ARG A 772 23.82 -0.91 10.01
C ARG A 772 24.27 -1.30 8.61
N ASP A 773 25.51 -1.75 8.49
CA ASP A 773 26.11 -2.16 7.23
C ASP A 773 25.91 -3.67 7.02
N TYR A 774 25.17 -4.00 5.96
CA TYR A 774 24.84 -5.37 5.56
C TYR A 774 25.77 -5.92 4.47
N SER A 775 26.70 -5.15 3.90
CA SER A 775 27.46 -5.55 2.70
C SER A 775 28.26 -6.84 2.89
N LEU A 776 29.01 -6.96 3.99
CA LEU A 776 29.76 -8.20 4.29
C LEU A 776 28.82 -9.37 4.60
N TYR A 777 27.67 -9.11 5.23
CA TYR A 777 26.67 -10.16 5.51
C TYR A 777 26.03 -10.66 4.20
N ALA A 778 25.72 -9.76 3.29
CA ALA A 778 25.19 -10.02 1.96
C ALA A 778 26.14 -10.90 1.14
N GLU A 779 27.43 -10.54 1.10
CA GLU A 779 28.48 -11.29 0.42
C GLU A 779 28.60 -12.73 0.97
N LEU A 780 28.69 -12.89 2.30
CA LEU A 780 28.86 -14.19 2.94
C LEU A 780 27.66 -15.13 2.73
N ASN A 781 26.46 -14.58 2.63
CA ASN A 781 25.23 -15.34 2.37
C ASN A 781 24.86 -15.39 0.89
N LYS A 782 25.68 -14.83 -0.02
CA LYS A 782 25.41 -14.73 -1.46
C LYS A 782 24.03 -14.11 -1.76
N ASN A 783 23.66 -13.08 -1.00
CA ASN A 783 22.39 -12.39 -1.13
C ASN A 783 22.60 -11.01 -1.78
N SER A 784 22.27 -10.87 -3.07
CA SER A 784 22.38 -9.61 -3.83
C SER A 784 21.26 -8.60 -3.53
N PHE A 785 20.31 -8.93 -2.65
CA PHE A 785 19.13 -8.11 -2.35
C PHE A 785 19.19 -7.41 -0.99
N LEU A 786 20.38 -7.26 -0.40
CA LEU A 786 20.61 -6.53 0.84
C LEU A 786 21.40 -5.21 0.61
N ASP A 787 21.45 -4.76 -0.65
CA ASP A 787 21.89 -3.41 -1.00
C ASP A 787 20.67 -2.48 -1.08
N VAL A 788 20.84 -1.19 -0.78
CA VAL A 788 19.72 -0.21 -0.77
C VAL A 788 19.07 -0.09 -2.15
N SER A 789 19.83 -0.24 -3.23
CA SER A 789 19.34 -0.15 -4.61
C SER A 789 18.55 -1.39 -5.07
N THR A 790 18.76 -2.55 -4.43
CA THR A 790 18.16 -3.84 -4.82
C THR A 790 17.42 -4.51 -3.67
N TRP A 791 17.09 -3.76 -2.61
CA TRP A 791 16.63 -4.32 -1.35
C TRP A 791 15.39 -5.20 -1.51
N SER A 792 15.40 -6.40 -0.94
CA SER A 792 14.25 -7.31 -0.87
C SER A 792 14.17 -7.94 0.54
N PRO A 793 12.98 -7.98 1.18
CA PRO A 793 11.66 -7.65 0.62
C PRO A 793 11.39 -6.15 0.51
N SER A 794 10.80 -5.74 -0.61
CA SER A 794 10.35 -4.38 -0.88
C SER A 794 9.12 -4.35 -1.80
N GLN A 795 8.42 -3.22 -1.80
CA GLN A 795 7.35 -2.88 -2.72
C GLN A 795 7.73 -1.62 -3.47
N LYS A 796 7.67 -1.71 -4.80
CA LYS A 796 7.95 -0.61 -5.70
C LYS A 796 6.66 0.02 -6.21
N MET A 797 6.79 1.18 -6.83
CA MET A 797 5.74 1.86 -7.56
C MET A 797 6.33 2.54 -8.80
N ARG A 798 5.51 2.69 -9.84
CA ARG A 798 5.83 3.44 -11.05
C ARG A 798 5.06 4.76 -11.06
N MET A 799 5.76 5.81 -11.44
CA MET A 799 5.16 7.07 -11.85
C MET A 799 5.25 7.16 -13.36
N TYR A 800 4.10 7.32 -14.00
CA TYR A 800 4.00 7.59 -15.43
C TYR A 800 3.75 9.10 -15.61
N ILE A 801 4.56 9.77 -16.43
CA ILE A 801 4.37 11.17 -16.80
C ILE A 801 4.15 11.26 -18.30
N ARG A 802 3.07 11.92 -18.73
CA ARG A 802 2.77 12.07 -20.16
C ARG A 802 3.89 12.84 -20.88
N LYS A 803 4.29 12.38 -22.06
CA LYS A 803 5.47 12.85 -22.82
C LYS A 803 5.39 14.34 -23.17
N ASP A 804 4.24 14.81 -23.66
CA ASP A 804 3.98 16.23 -23.96
C ASP A 804 4.20 17.16 -22.75
N ILE A 805 3.91 16.66 -21.54
CA ILE A 805 4.12 17.38 -20.28
C ILE A 805 5.58 17.27 -19.83
N ALA A 806 6.18 16.09 -19.94
CA ALA A 806 7.57 15.87 -19.56
C ALA A 806 8.54 16.68 -20.44
N GLU A 807 8.28 16.78 -21.74
CA GLU A 807 9.10 17.54 -22.70
C GLU A 807 9.06 19.05 -22.44
N GLN A 808 7.92 19.59 -21.99
CA GLN A 808 7.85 20.98 -21.51
C GLN A 808 8.75 21.21 -20.28
N MET A 809 9.10 20.13 -19.59
CA MET A 809 9.80 20.10 -18.31
C MET A 809 11.21 19.51 -18.48
N TRP A 810 12.02 20.13 -19.35
CA TRP A 810 13.40 19.73 -19.76
C TRP A 810 14.37 19.37 -18.62
N GLU A 811 14.08 19.78 -17.37
CA GLU A 811 14.88 19.46 -16.18
C GLU A 811 14.59 18.06 -15.58
N PHE A 812 13.49 17.41 -15.97
CA PHE A 812 13.01 16.15 -15.37
C PHE A 812 13.34 14.91 -16.20
N VAL A 813 13.83 15.09 -17.43
CA VAL A 813 14.26 13.99 -18.31
C VAL A 813 15.78 13.99 -18.31
N SER A 814 16.42 12.99 -17.68
CA SER A 814 17.88 12.86 -17.79
C SER A 814 18.25 12.48 -19.22
N GLU A 815 19.46 12.87 -19.68
CA GLU A 815 19.96 12.47 -21.01
C GLU A 815 19.91 10.94 -21.22
N ASP A 816 20.07 10.14 -20.16
CA ASP A 816 19.94 8.68 -20.20
C ASP A 816 18.48 8.21 -20.46
N THR A 817 17.48 8.96 -20.00
CA THR A 817 16.04 8.62 -20.17
C THR A 817 15.57 8.89 -21.61
N LEU A 818 16.23 9.82 -22.32
CA LEU A 818 15.95 10.14 -23.73
C LEU A 818 16.47 9.09 -24.70
N THR A 819 17.20 8.06 -24.25
CA THR A 819 17.74 7.01 -25.13
C THR A 819 16.81 5.81 -25.37
N GLN A 820 15.63 5.78 -24.76
CA GLN A 820 14.52 4.96 -25.30
C GLN A 820 13.83 5.75 -26.41
N ASN A 821 14.55 5.91 -27.53
CA ASN A 821 13.92 6.16 -28.81
C ASN A 821 12.89 5.03 -29.02
N PRO A 822 11.61 5.32 -29.31
CA PRO A 822 10.85 4.38 -30.13
C PRO A 822 11.71 4.16 -31.38
N ALA A 823 11.97 2.90 -31.70
CA ALA A 823 12.69 2.55 -32.91
C ALA A 823 12.13 3.39 -34.07
N GLY A 824 13.02 4.07 -34.80
CA GLY A 824 12.60 4.85 -35.98
C GLY A 824 11.75 3.98 -36.88
N ASP A 825 10.68 4.57 -37.42
CA ASP A 825 9.66 4.01 -38.32
C ASP A 825 9.98 2.57 -38.82
N VAL A 826 9.73 1.59 -37.95
CA VAL A 826 10.07 0.18 -38.21
C VAL A 826 9.27 -0.33 -39.39
N LEU A 827 8.04 0.16 -39.54
CA LEU A 827 7.16 -0.12 -40.66
C LEU A 827 7.86 0.23 -41.98
N ALA A 828 8.31 1.48 -42.13
CA ALA A 828 8.95 1.93 -43.37
C ALA A 828 10.17 1.10 -43.80
N ALA A 829 10.89 0.49 -42.84
CA ALA A 829 12.05 -0.36 -43.13
C ALA A 829 11.69 -1.79 -43.60
N ILE A 830 10.48 -2.26 -43.30
CA ILE A 830 9.98 -3.61 -43.63
C ILE A 830 8.77 -3.57 -44.58
N THR A 831 8.35 -2.38 -45.02
CA THR A 831 7.25 -2.22 -45.96
C THR A 831 7.65 -2.67 -47.36
N THR A 832 6.89 -3.59 -47.93
CA THR A 832 7.01 -4.03 -49.32
C THR A 832 5.71 -3.71 -50.06
N THR A 833 5.81 -2.95 -51.14
CA THR A 833 4.66 -2.67 -52.01
C THR A 833 4.41 -3.85 -52.94
N ILE A 834 3.16 -4.32 -52.97
CA ILE A 834 2.69 -5.39 -53.85
C ILE A 834 1.53 -4.88 -54.71
N SER A 835 1.35 -5.48 -55.89
CA SER A 835 0.26 -5.14 -56.80
C SER A 835 -0.71 -6.33 -56.95
N PRO A 836 -2.02 -6.08 -57.05
CA PRO A 836 -2.98 -7.16 -57.21
C PRO A 836 -2.81 -7.86 -58.57
N THR A 837 -2.84 -9.18 -58.56
CA THR A 837 -2.81 -10.02 -59.77
C THR A 837 -4.21 -10.38 -60.26
N GLN A 838 -5.20 -10.30 -59.36
CA GLN A 838 -6.60 -10.60 -59.62
C GLN A 838 -7.50 -9.58 -58.92
N PHE A 839 -8.71 -9.38 -59.44
CA PHE A 839 -9.69 -8.47 -58.86
C PHE A 839 -11.12 -8.95 -59.12
N ILE A 840 -12.00 -8.69 -58.17
CA ILE A 840 -13.44 -8.98 -58.20
C ILE A 840 -14.17 -7.66 -57.94
N GLY A 841 -14.90 -7.16 -58.94
CA GLY A 841 -15.72 -5.94 -58.87
C GLY A 841 -15.67 -5.05 -60.13
N GLY A 842 -16.37 -3.90 -60.10
CA GLY A 842 -16.54 -2.95 -61.21
C GLY A 842 -17.85 -3.14 -61.98
N ASP A 843 -18.60 -2.05 -62.23
CA ASP A 843 -19.96 -1.98 -62.83
C ASP A 843 -21.13 -2.54 -61.96
N GLU A 844 -21.38 -1.93 -60.79
CA GLU A 844 -22.51 -2.20 -59.87
C GLU A 844 -22.50 -3.56 -59.12
N THR A 845 -21.34 -4.19 -58.93
CA THR A 845 -21.22 -5.57 -58.41
C THR A 845 -20.94 -5.75 -56.91
N LEU A 846 -20.38 -4.79 -56.17
CA LEU A 846 -20.16 -4.85 -54.70
C LEU A 846 -20.33 -3.46 -54.06
N ASN A 847 -20.64 -3.39 -52.77
CA ASN A 847 -20.83 -2.15 -52.00
C ASN A 847 -20.44 -2.35 -50.52
N GLU A 848 -19.31 -1.76 -50.12
CA GLU A 848 -18.58 -2.02 -48.86
C GLU A 848 -18.47 -3.53 -48.55
N PRO A 849 -17.80 -4.32 -49.41
CA PRO A 849 -17.51 -5.71 -49.08
C PRO A 849 -16.63 -5.77 -47.82
N ARG A 850 -17.04 -6.58 -46.83
CA ARG A 850 -16.30 -6.77 -45.57
C ARG A 850 -15.71 -8.17 -45.51
N GLY A 851 -16.28 -9.07 -44.71
CA GLY A 851 -15.74 -10.42 -44.57
C GLY A 851 -15.80 -11.23 -45.86
N ILE A 852 -14.78 -12.03 -46.08
CA ILE A 852 -14.64 -12.97 -47.20
C ILE A 852 -14.24 -14.33 -46.66
N ASP A 853 -14.70 -15.39 -47.32
CA ASP A 853 -14.21 -16.73 -47.01
C ASP A 853 -14.14 -17.60 -48.28
N ILE A 854 -13.19 -18.53 -48.30
CA ILE A 854 -12.89 -19.39 -49.43
C ILE A 854 -13.44 -20.79 -49.16
N ALA A 855 -14.38 -21.20 -50.00
CA ALA A 855 -14.97 -22.52 -49.88
C ALA A 855 -13.99 -23.65 -50.28
N PRO A 856 -14.24 -24.91 -49.88
CA PRO A 856 -13.36 -26.04 -50.19
C PRO A 856 -13.15 -26.33 -51.69
N ASP A 857 -13.94 -25.74 -52.58
CA ASP A 857 -13.76 -25.82 -54.03
C ASP A 857 -12.98 -24.63 -54.64
N GLY A 858 -12.49 -23.73 -53.79
CA GLY A 858 -11.76 -22.50 -54.12
C GLY A 858 -12.65 -21.30 -54.46
N SER A 859 -13.97 -21.45 -54.46
CA SER A 859 -14.89 -20.33 -54.72
C SER A 859 -14.96 -19.37 -53.53
N ILE A 860 -15.23 -18.09 -53.78
CA ILE A 860 -15.09 -17.01 -52.79
C ILE A 860 -16.47 -16.49 -52.42
N TYR A 861 -16.80 -16.50 -51.13
CA TYR A 861 -17.98 -15.86 -50.58
C TYR A 861 -17.62 -14.50 -50.00
N VAL A 862 -18.47 -13.51 -50.26
CA VAL A 862 -18.24 -12.12 -49.85
C VAL A 862 -19.49 -11.60 -49.14
N ALA A 863 -19.30 -11.07 -47.94
CA ALA A 863 -20.31 -10.30 -47.23
C ALA A 863 -20.38 -8.88 -47.84
N ASP A 864 -21.33 -8.68 -48.76
CA ASP A 864 -21.59 -7.42 -49.45
C ASP A 864 -22.45 -6.50 -48.57
N SER A 865 -21.80 -5.89 -47.57
CA SER A 865 -22.46 -5.39 -46.37
C SER A 865 -23.52 -4.33 -46.65
N LYS A 866 -23.23 -3.32 -47.48
CA LYS A 866 -24.20 -2.24 -47.76
C LYS A 866 -25.29 -2.64 -48.74
N ASN A 867 -25.05 -3.67 -49.55
CA ASN A 867 -26.12 -4.29 -50.33
C ASN A 867 -26.96 -5.28 -49.51
N ASN A 868 -26.55 -5.62 -48.28
CA ASN A 868 -27.23 -6.57 -47.39
C ASN A 868 -27.37 -7.95 -48.04
N GLN A 869 -26.29 -8.42 -48.67
CA GLN A 869 -26.26 -9.67 -49.44
C GLN A 869 -24.99 -10.46 -49.15
N ILE A 870 -25.05 -11.76 -49.40
CA ILE A 870 -23.86 -12.59 -49.58
C ILE A 870 -23.74 -12.88 -51.07
N LYS A 871 -22.54 -12.67 -51.62
CA LYS A 871 -22.22 -12.93 -53.02
C LYS A 871 -21.18 -14.03 -53.12
N HIS A 872 -21.38 -14.92 -54.08
CA HIS A 872 -20.55 -16.09 -54.30
C HIS A 872 -19.90 -16.00 -55.67
N PHE A 873 -18.57 -16.06 -55.72
CA PHE A 873 -17.77 -15.90 -56.94
C PHE A 873 -16.93 -17.14 -57.22
N SER A 874 -16.66 -17.40 -58.50
CA SER A 874 -15.70 -18.41 -58.91
C SER A 874 -14.27 -17.98 -58.54
N THR A 875 -13.34 -18.94 -58.58
CA THR A 875 -11.88 -18.70 -58.47
C THR A 875 -11.34 -17.67 -59.48
N SER A 876 -12.07 -17.40 -60.56
CA SER A 876 -11.72 -16.42 -61.59
C SER A 876 -12.48 -15.09 -61.47
N GLY A 877 -13.17 -14.85 -60.35
CA GLY A 877 -13.91 -13.62 -60.07
C GLY A 877 -15.27 -13.47 -60.76
N ILE A 878 -15.84 -14.56 -61.30
CA ILE A 878 -17.16 -14.51 -61.94
C ILE A 878 -18.25 -14.74 -60.88
N LEU A 879 -19.24 -13.86 -60.81
CA LEU A 879 -20.39 -14.04 -59.91
C LEU A 879 -21.17 -15.31 -60.28
N LEU A 880 -21.27 -16.24 -59.34
CA LEU A 880 -21.99 -17.52 -59.46
C LEU A 880 -23.43 -17.38 -58.95
N ASP A 881 -23.60 -16.84 -57.75
CA ASP A 881 -24.90 -16.58 -57.12
C ASP A 881 -24.84 -15.40 -56.15
N ALA A 882 -26.00 -14.85 -55.79
CA ALA A 882 -26.16 -13.81 -54.79
C ALA A 882 -27.52 -13.93 -54.09
N TRP A 883 -27.52 -13.88 -52.77
CA TRP A 883 -28.76 -13.92 -51.99
C TRP A 883 -28.72 -12.93 -50.82
N GLY A 884 -29.90 -12.64 -50.30
CA GLY A 884 -30.08 -11.63 -49.27
C GLY A 884 -30.79 -10.38 -49.76
N SER A 885 -31.36 -9.66 -48.81
CA SER A 885 -31.91 -8.33 -48.98
C SER A 885 -31.98 -7.65 -47.62
N PHE A 886 -32.12 -6.33 -47.60
CA PHE A 886 -32.27 -5.58 -46.35
C PHE A 886 -33.48 -6.07 -45.54
N GLY A 887 -33.24 -6.38 -44.27
CA GLY A 887 -34.28 -6.64 -43.28
C GLY A 887 -33.78 -6.26 -41.90
N SER A 888 -34.49 -5.36 -41.21
CA SER A 888 -34.16 -4.90 -39.85
C SER A 888 -35.18 -5.45 -38.86
N ILE A 889 -34.72 -6.15 -37.82
CA ILE A 889 -35.57 -6.65 -36.73
C ILE A 889 -36.25 -5.49 -35.96
N ALA A 890 -35.68 -4.29 -35.99
CA ALA A 890 -36.22 -3.11 -35.31
C ALA A 890 -37.41 -2.47 -36.06
N ASP A 891 -37.35 -2.45 -37.40
CA ASP A 891 -38.29 -1.68 -38.23
C ASP A 891 -39.29 -2.56 -39.02
N THR A 892 -38.95 -3.82 -39.28
CA THR A 892 -39.73 -4.78 -40.08
C THR A 892 -39.65 -6.19 -39.48
N ASN A 893 -40.58 -7.10 -39.80
CA ASN A 893 -40.30 -8.53 -39.57
C ASN A 893 -39.13 -8.89 -40.52
N ALA A 894 -37.95 -9.22 -39.98
CA ALA A 894 -36.78 -9.64 -40.74
C ALA A 894 -36.73 -11.19 -40.83
N PRO A 895 -37.36 -11.82 -41.85
CA PRO A 895 -37.34 -13.27 -41.99
C PRO A 895 -35.92 -13.79 -42.23
N GLY A 896 -35.71 -15.09 -42.02
CA GLY A 896 -34.45 -15.75 -42.36
C GLY A 896 -34.07 -15.52 -43.83
N GLY A 897 -32.79 -15.27 -44.09
CA GLY A 897 -32.27 -14.91 -45.41
C GLY A 897 -32.37 -13.42 -45.77
N THR A 898 -32.73 -12.56 -44.81
CA THR A 898 -32.53 -11.09 -44.91
C THR A 898 -31.43 -10.64 -43.96
N PHE A 899 -30.76 -9.53 -44.24
CA PHE A 899 -29.62 -9.04 -43.46
C PHE A 899 -29.72 -7.54 -43.17
N TYR A 900 -29.04 -7.10 -42.12
CA TYR A 900 -28.77 -5.69 -41.85
C TYR A 900 -27.27 -5.50 -41.59
N GLU A 901 -26.57 -5.15 -42.66
CA GLU A 901 -25.11 -5.13 -42.77
C GLU A 901 -24.50 -6.43 -42.24
N PRO A 902 -24.49 -7.51 -43.04
CA PRO A 902 -23.70 -8.68 -42.69
C PRO A 902 -22.21 -8.27 -42.73
N TRP A 903 -21.48 -8.47 -41.64
CA TRP A 903 -20.07 -8.07 -41.60
C TRP A 903 -19.11 -9.18 -41.98
N ASP A 904 -19.51 -10.43 -41.79
CA ASP A 904 -18.64 -11.56 -42.01
C ASP A 904 -19.41 -12.82 -42.42
N VAL A 905 -18.72 -13.69 -43.15
CA VAL A 905 -19.21 -14.96 -43.69
C VAL A 905 -18.16 -16.03 -43.46
N ALA A 906 -18.56 -17.21 -42.99
CA ALA A 906 -17.69 -18.37 -42.87
C ALA A 906 -18.32 -19.61 -43.51
N VAL A 907 -17.50 -20.41 -44.18
CA VAL A 907 -17.86 -21.61 -44.92
C VAL A 907 -17.23 -22.79 -44.19
N SER A 908 -18.08 -23.71 -43.72
CA SER A 908 -17.59 -24.93 -43.08
C SER A 908 -16.98 -25.90 -44.10
N PRO A 909 -16.19 -26.89 -43.64
CA PRO A 909 -15.64 -27.94 -44.51
C PRO A 909 -16.69 -28.77 -45.27
N ASP A 910 -17.96 -28.80 -44.82
CA ASP A 910 -19.07 -29.47 -45.52
C ASP A 910 -19.83 -28.54 -46.49
N GLY A 911 -19.38 -27.29 -46.66
CA GLY A 911 -19.97 -26.28 -47.53
C GLY A 911 -21.15 -25.53 -46.92
N THR A 912 -21.45 -25.72 -45.63
CA THR A 912 -22.46 -24.94 -44.91
C THR A 912 -21.96 -23.52 -44.68
N ILE A 913 -22.82 -22.52 -44.88
CA ILE A 913 -22.43 -21.11 -44.79
C ILE A 913 -23.03 -20.49 -43.54
N TYR A 914 -22.22 -19.77 -42.77
CA TYR A 914 -22.60 -19.04 -41.58
C TYR A 914 -22.34 -17.55 -41.80
N VAL A 915 -23.28 -16.71 -41.38
CA VAL A 915 -23.21 -15.26 -41.60
C VAL A 915 -23.47 -14.52 -40.30
N ALA A 916 -22.57 -13.59 -39.97
CA ALA A 916 -22.75 -12.65 -38.88
C ALA A 916 -23.62 -11.46 -39.32
N ASP A 917 -24.91 -11.50 -38.97
CA ASP A 917 -25.87 -10.45 -39.27
C ASP A 917 -25.85 -9.37 -38.17
N THR A 918 -24.83 -8.51 -38.25
CA THR A 918 -24.31 -7.70 -37.14
C THR A 918 -25.36 -6.80 -36.50
N TRP A 919 -26.09 -6.00 -37.28
CA TRP A 919 -27.07 -5.06 -36.71
C TRP A 919 -28.46 -5.66 -36.48
N ASN A 920 -28.67 -6.91 -36.88
CA ASN A 920 -29.78 -7.72 -36.38
C ASN A 920 -29.40 -8.55 -35.15
N HIS A 921 -28.14 -8.49 -34.70
CA HIS A 921 -27.67 -9.18 -33.49
C HIS A 921 -27.93 -10.70 -33.52
N ARG A 922 -27.70 -11.33 -34.66
CA ARG A 922 -27.94 -12.77 -34.88
C ARG A 922 -26.90 -13.40 -35.79
N ILE A 923 -26.76 -14.72 -35.69
CA ILE A 923 -26.05 -15.54 -36.67
C ILE A 923 -27.09 -16.27 -37.53
N GLN A 924 -26.79 -16.42 -38.82
CA GLN A 924 -27.63 -17.15 -39.76
C GLN A 924 -26.85 -18.26 -40.45
N LYS A 925 -27.53 -19.38 -40.73
CA LYS A 925 -26.97 -20.56 -41.38
C LYS A 925 -27.67 -20.83 -42.70
N PHE A 926 -26.90 -21.20 -43.71
CA PHE A 926 -27.35 -21.46 -45.07
C PHE A 926 -26.72 -22.74 -45.63
N THR A 927 -27.37 -23.32 -46.64
CA THR A 927 -26.74 -24.35 -47.47
C THR A 927 -25.70 -23.72 -48.40
N ALA A 928 -24.83 -24.54 -49.01
CA ALA A 928 -23.90 -24.10 -50.05
C ALA A 928 -24.58 -23.35 -51.21
N ASP A 929 -25.85 -23.68 -51.49
CA ASP A 929 -26.66 -23.05 -52.54
C ASP A 929 -27.42 -21.78 -52.04
N GLY A 930 -26.97 -21.19 -50.93
CA GLY A 930 -27.53 -19.95 -50.37
C GLY A 930 -28.94 -20.08 -49.76
N GLN A 931 -29.44 -21.30 -49.53
CA GLN A 931 -30.78 -21.48 -48.96
C GLN A 931 -30.76 -21.36 -47.44
N PHE A 932 -31.66 -20.53 -46.89
CA PHE A 932 -31.76 -20.33 -45.44
C PHE A 932 -32.12 -21.63 -44.70
N VAL A 933 -31.36 -21.96 -43.66
CA VAL A 933 -31.54 -23.14 -42.81
C VAL A 933 -32.07 -22.75 -41.43
N SER A 934 -31.34 -21.90 -40.71
CA SER A 934 -31.64 -21.53 -39.33
C SER A 934 -31.02 -20.19 -38.94
N THR A 935 -31.49 -19.64 -37.82
CA THR A 935 -30.95 -18.42 -37.22
C THR A 935 -31.09 -18.46 -35.70
N TRP A 936 -30.14 -17.84 -35.00
CA TRP A 936 -30.19 -17.68 -33.56
C TRP A 936 -29.53 -16.36 -33.14
N GLY A 937 -29.94 -15.83 -31.99
CA GLY A 937 -29.47 -14.56 -31.45
C GLY A 937 -30.57 -13.49 -31.34
N TYR A 938 -30.39 -12.57 -30.39
CA TYR A 938 -31.19 -11.34 -30.23
C TYR A 938 -30.36 -10.27 -29.53
N PHE A 939 -30.78 -9.00 -29.62
CA PHE A 939 -30.10 -7.91 -28.92
C PHE A 939 -30.18 -8.06 -27.40
N ALA A 940 -29.04 -8.22 -26.73
CA ALA A 940 -28.92 -8.04 -25.29
C ALA A 940 -27.48 -7.73 -24.86
N GLN A 941 -27.36 -7.00 -23.75
CA GLN A 941 -26.09 -6.74 -23.05
C GLN A 941 -26.03 -7.54 -21.75
N ASP A 942 -26.17 -8.86 -21.88
CA ASP A 942 -26.13 -9.80 -20.75
C ASP A 942 -25.26 -11.02 -21.08
N ASN A 943 -25.06 -11.90 -20.10
CA ASN A 943 -24.25 -13.09 -20.27
C ASN A 943 -25.03 -14.30 -20.83
N THR A 944 -26.20 -14.11 -21.44
CA THR A 944 -26.96 -15.22 -22.02
C THR A 944 -26.31 -15.73 -23.31
N PRO A 945 -26.39 -17.04 -23.61
CA PRO A 945 -25.82 -17.62 -24.83
C PRO A 945 -26.36 -17.07 -26.17
N LEU A 946 -27.52 -16.43 -26.15
CA LEU A 946 -28.24 -15.94 -27.34
C LEU A 946 -28.36 -14.41 -27.36
N GLY A 947 -27.91 -13.71 -26.32
CA GLY A 947 -27.97 -12.26 -26.24
C GLY A 947 -26.71 -11.62 -26.81
N TYR A 948 -26.77 -11.02 -27.99
CA TYR A 948 -25.60 -10.47 -28.69
C TYR A 948 -25.69 -8.95 -28.80
N TRP A 949 -24.53 -8.31 -28.84
CA TRP A 949 -24.39 -6.90 -29.14
C TRP A 949 -23.37 -6.70 -30.27
N GLY A 950 -23.86 -6.97 -31.48
CA GLY A 950 -23.12 -6.73 -32.72
C GLY A 950 -22.09 -7.83 -32.96
N PRO A 951 -22.53 -9.06 -33.29
CA PRO A 951 -21.62 -10.12 -33.70
C PRO A 951 -20.89 -9.71 -35.00
N ARG A 952 -19.58 -9.89 -35.08
CA ARG A 952 -18.78 -9.45 -36.23
C ARG A 952 -18.00 -10.59 -36.87
N GLY A 953 -16.78 -10.86 -36.40
CA GLY A 953 -15.94 -11.92 -36.95
C GLY A 953 -16.54 -13.30 -36.66
N ILE A 954 -16.52 -14.19 -37.64
CA ILE A 954 -17.03 -15.56 -37.56
C ILE A 954 -16.04 -16.53 -38.23
N THR A 955 -15.78 -17.67 -37.62
CA THR A 955 -14.93 -18.72 -38.21
C THR A 955 -15.43 -20.10 -37.78
N VAL A 956 -15.06 -21.16 -38.52
CA VAL A 956 -15.53 -22.53 -38.30
C VAL A 956 -14.34 -23.47 -38.20
N ASP A 957 -14.32 -24.33 -37.17
CA ASP A 957 -13.27 -25.36 -37.04
C ASP A 957 -13.55 -26.62 -37.88
N ALA A 958 -12.56 -27.52 -37.94
CA ALA A 958 -12.66 -28.76 -38.70
C ALA A 958 -13.78 -29.72 -38.22
N ASP A 959 -14.24 -29.59 -36.97
CA ASP A 959 -15.34 -30.38 -36.41
C ASP A 959 -16.73 -29.76 -36.71
N GLY A 960 -16.74 -28.54 -37.25
CA GLY A 960 -17.92 -27.76 -37.60
C GLY A 960 -18.43 -26.89 -36.45
N ASN A 961 -17.61 -26.59 -35.44
CA ASN A 961 -17.96 -25.61 -34.41
C ASN A 961 -17.74 -24.19 -34.94
N VAL A 962 -18.70 -23.33 -34.68
CA VAL A 962 -18.77 -21.95 -35.15
C VAL A 962 -18.38 -21.03 -34.01
N TYR A 963 -17.29 -20.29 -34.18
CA TYR A 963 -16.81 -19.27 -33.25
C TYR A 963 -17.17 -17.91 -33.81
N PHE A 964 -17.61 -16.99 -32.95
CA PHE A 964 -17.80 -15.60 -33.36
C PHE A 964 -17.52 -14.62 -32.23
N THR A 965 -17.13 -13.40 -32.59
CA THR A 965 -16.96 -12.29 -31.65
C THR A 965 -18.29 -11.62 -31.38
N ASP A 966 -18.73 -11.65 -30.12
CA ASP A 966 -19.83 -10.81 -29.64
C ASP A 966 -19.22 -9.48 -29.16
N THR A 967 -18.87 -8.63 -30.14
CA THR A 967 -17.98 -7.48 -29.98
C THR A 967 -18.40 -6.55 -28.84
N GLY A 968 -19.65 -6.10 -28.81
CA GLY A 968 -20.13 -5.17 -27.78
C GLY A 968 -20.20 -5.78 -26.37
N ASN A 969 -20.38 -7.10 -26.27
CA ASN A 969 -20.35 -7.83 -24.99
C ASN A 969 -18.96 -8.35 -24.62
N LYS A 970 -17.94 -8.07 -25.45
CA LYS A 970 -16.51 -8.28 -25.14
C LYS A 970 -16.18 -9.75 -24.85
N ARG A 971 -16.73 -10.66 -25.66
CA ARG A 971 -16.59 -12.12 -25.51
C ARG A 971 -16.60 -12.84 -26.84
N ILE A 972 -16.13 -14.09 -26.82
CA ILE A 972 -16.25 -15.07 -27.90
C ILE A 972 -17.37 -16.04 -27.54
N VAL A 973 -18.17 -16.44 -28.52
CA VAL A 973 -19.27 -17.40 -28.36
C VAL A 973 -19.10 -18.53 -29.38
N VAL A 974 -19.39 -19.77 -28.96
CA VAL A 974 -19.18 -20.99 -29.74
C VAL A 974 -20.44 -21.83 -29.80
N PHE A 975 -20.81 -22.24 -31.01
CA PHE A 975 -21.94 -23.14 -31.30
C PHE A 975 -21.47 -24.37 -32.09
N ASP A 976 -22.15 -25.51 -31.93
CA ASP A 976 -21.86 -26.70 -32.73
C ASP A 976 -22.57 -26.65 -34.10
N LYS A 977 -22.22 -27.58 -34.99
CA LYS A 977 -22.86 -27.72 -36.31
C LYS A 977 -24.36 -28.01 -36.29
N ASN A 978 -24.93 -28.35 -35.13
CA ASN A 978 -26.37 -28.58 -34.94
C ASN A 978 -27.07 -27.37 -34.29
N ASP A 979 -26.38 -26.22 -34.23
CA ASP A 979 -26.86 -24.95 -33.69
C ASP A 979 -27.10 -24.99 -32.17
N ASN A 980 -26.41 -25.89 -31.44
CA ASN A 980 -26.40 -25.90 -29.99
C ASN A 980 -25.27 -25.03 -29.45
N PHE A 981 -25.56 -24.26 -28.39
CA PHE A 981 -24.54 -23.55 -27.66
C PHE A 981 -23.53 -24.52 -27.03
N VAL A 982 -22.24 -24.25 -27.24
CA VAL A 982 -21.13 -25.04 -26.71
C VAL A 982 -20.43 -24.29 -25.59
N ALA A 983 -19.92 -23.09 -25.87
CA ALA A 983 -19.11 -22.31 -24.93
C ALA A 983 -19.20 -20.80 -25.18
N GLN A 984 -18.83 -20.01 -24.17
CA GLN A 984 -18.53 -18.59 -24.28
C GLN A 984 -17.41 -18.24 -23.28
N PHE A 985 -16.47 -17.40 -23.70
CA PHE A 985 -15.35 -16.97 -22.85
C PHE A 985 -14.91 -15.54 -23.23
N GLY A 986 -14.29 -14.85 -22.28
CA GLY A 986 -13.95 -13.43 -22.39
C GLY A 986 -14.79 -12.52 -21.49
N THR A 987 -14.19 -11.41 -21.07
CA THR A 987 -14.87 -10.33 -20.34
C THR A 987 -14.27 -8.98 -20.75
N GLY A 988 -14.94 -7.88 -20.46
CA GLY A 988 -14.40 -6.55 -20.71
C GLY A 988 -13.17 -6.22 -19.87
N GLY A 989 -12.10 -5.75 -20.52
CA GLY A 989 -10.87 -5.28 -19.86
C GLY A 989 -9.63 -5.36 -20.75
N SER A 990 -8.47 -5.06 -20.16
CA SER A 990 -7.17 -5.06 -20.85
C SER A 990 -6.23 -6.20 -20.43
N ASN A 991 -6.62 -7.02 -19.44
CA ASN A 991 -5.81 -8.18 -19.03
C ASN A 991 -5.86 -9.31 -20.07
N PHE A 992 -5.02 -10.33 -19.90
CA PHE A 992 -5.04 -11.53 -20.74
C PHE A 992 -6.38 -12.27 -20.64
N GLY A 993 -6.97 -12.62 -21.79
CA GLY A 993 -8.31 -13.21 -21.89
C GLY A 993 -9.46 -12.22 -21.61
N GLN A 994 -9.16 -10.92 -21.43
CA GLN A 994 -10.14 -9.84 -21.45
C GLN A 994 -10.01 -9.07 -22.77
N TYR A 995 -11.11 -8.49 -23.24
CA TYR A 995 -11.20 -7.86 -24.55
C TYR A 995 -11.81 -6.45 -24.45
N ASP A 996 -11.47 -5.62 -25.43
CA ASP A 996 -12.12 -4.34 -25.70
C ASP A 996 -12.31 -4.21 -27.22
N GLU A 997 -13.57 -4.37 -27.65
CA GLU A 997 -13.97 -4.55 -29.06
C GLU A 997 -13.17 -5.64 -29.80
N PRO A 998 -13.37 -6.93 -29.45
CA PRO A 998 -12.84 -8.01 -30.27
C PRO A 998 -13.59 -8.07 -31.62
N VAL A 999 -12.86 -8.08 -32.74
CA VAL A 999 -13.43 -8.01 -34.10
C VAL A 999 -13.10 -9.26 -34.90
N GLY A 1000 -11.99 -9.27 -35.63
CA GLY A 1000 -11.57 -10.42 -36.43
C GLY A 1000 -11.16 -11.60 -35.58
N ILE A 1001 -11.44 -12.80 -36.07
CA ILE A 1001 -11.00 -14.06 -35.48
C ILE A 1001 -10.54 -15.03 -36.54
N ALA A 1002 -9.51 -15.81 -36.22
CA ALA A 1002 -9.02 -16.90 -37.07
C ALA A 1002 -8.56 -18.08 -36.23
N LEU A 1003 -8.61 -19.27 -36.82
CA LEU A 1003 -8.13 -20.51 -36.23
C LEU A 1003 -6.88 -20.99 -36.97
N ASP A 1004 -5.89 -21.52 -36.25
CA ASP A 1004 -4.82 -22.31 -36.88
C ASP A 1004 -5.16 -23.81 -36.90
N GLU A 1005 -4.35 -24.61 -37.59
CA GLU A 1005 -4.52 -26.08 -37.69
C GLU A 1005 -4.54 -26.82 -36.33
N ASN A 1006 -4.09 -26.18 -35.25
CA ASN A 1006 -4.12 -26.74 -33.90
C ASN A 1006 -5.35 -26.27 -33.09
N ASN A 1007 -6.30 -25.59 -33.73
CA ASN A 1007 -7.44 -24.92 -33.11
C ASN A 1007 -7.05 -23.84 -32.08
N ASN A 1008 -5.89 -23.20 -32.23
CA ASN A 1008 -5.62 -21.97 -31.47
C ASN A 1008 -6.44 -20.83 -32.09
N LEU A 1009 -7.13 -20.07 -31.26
CA LEU A 1009 -7.95 -18.95 -31.69
C LEU A 1009 -7.17 -17.64 -31.55
N TYR A 1010 -7.04 -16.92 -32.65
CA TYR A 1010 -6.42 -15.61 -32.74
C TYR A 1010 -7.52 -14.57 -32.79
N ILE A 1011 -7.42 -13.53 -31.96
CA ILE A 1011 -8.46 -12.50 -31.81
C ILE A 1011 -7.83 -11.12 -32.00
N ALA A 1012 -8.37 -10.34 -32.93
CA ALA A 1012 -8.09 -8.92 -33.08
C ALA A 1012 -8.81 -8.13 -31.97
N ASP A 1013 -8.12 -7.91 -30.85
CA ASP A 1013 -8.59 -7.14 -29.69
C ASP A 1013 -8.38 -5.64 -29.98
N THR A 1014 -9.24 -5.14 -30.89
CA THR A 1014 -8.99 -3.96 -31.73
C THR A 1014 -8.68 -2.74 -30.91
N TRP A 1015 -9.51 -2.42 -29.91
CA TRP A 1015 -9.29 -1.21 -29.13
C TRP A 1015 -8.11 -1.37 -28.19
N ASN A 1016 -7.80 -2.58 -27.69
CA ASN A 1016 -6.57 -2.83 -26.92
C ASN A 1016 -5.32 -2.89 -27.82
N THR A 1017 -5.45 -2.59 -29.12
CA THR A 1017 -4.37 -2.45 -30.11
C THR A 1017 -3.44 -3.66 -30.16
N ARG A 1018 -4.01 -4.87 -30.03
CA ARG A 1018 -3.24 -6.11 -29.93
C ARG A 1018 -3.96 -7.30 -30.56
N VAL A 1019 -3.18 -8.31 -30.92
CA VAL A 1019 -3.69 -9.66 -31.16
C VAL A 1019 -3.54 -10.48 -29.89
N GLN A 1020 -4.57 -11.23 -29.51
CA GLN A 1020 -4.49 -12.25 -28.47
C GLN A 1020 -4.66 -13.65 -29.07
N VAL A 1021 -3.86 -14.60 -28.60
CA VAL A 1021 -3.95 -16.02 -28.97
C VAL A 1021 -4.37 -16.82 -27.76
N ILE A 1022 -5.40 -17.64 -27.90
CA ILE A 1022 -5.95 -18.47 -26.83
C ILE A 1022 -6.15 -19.92 -27.29
N VAL A 1023 -6.14 -20.85 -26.34
CA VAL A 1023 -6.64 -22.22 -26.55
C VAL A 1023 -8.04 -22.30 -25.97
N PRO A 1024 -9.09 -22.52 -26.79
CA PRO A 1024 -10.43 -22.79 -26.28
C PRO A 1024 -10.51 -24.19 -25.65
N ASP A 1025 -11.14 -24.30 -24.49
CA ASP A 1025 -11.56 -25.56 -23.87
C ASP A 1025 -13.09 -25.58 -23.83
N LEU A 1026 -13.66 -26.19 -24.87
CA LEU A 1026 -15.11 -26.23 -25.08
C LEU A 1026 -15.83 -27.11 -24.05
N GLU A 1027 -15.19 -28.14 -23.49
CA GLU A 1027 -15.79 -29.01 -22.48
C GLU A 1027 -15.92 -28.30 -21.13
N LEU A 1028 -14.91 -27.50 -20.77
CA LEU A 1028 -14.90 -26.74 -19.53
C LEU A 1028 -15.55 -25.36 -19.65
N ASN A 1029 -15.93 -24.94 -20.86
CA ASN A 1029 -16.43 -23.60 -21.14
C ASN A 1029 -15.45 -22.52 -20.66
N THR A 1030 -14.17 -22.69 -20.99
CA THR A 1030 -13.08 -21.77 -20.62
C THR A 1030 -12.12 -21.59 -21.80
N SER A 1031 -11.18 -20.65 -21.67
CA SER A 1031 -10.08 -20.48 -22.61
C SER A 1031 -8.79 -20.24 -21.84
N THR A 1032 -7.68 -20.78 -22.33
CA THR A 1032 -6.34 -20.51 -21.79
C THR A 1032 -5.60 -19.54 -22.69
N PRO A 1033 -5.34 -18.31 -22.25
CA PRO A 1033 -4.51 -17.38 -23.02
C PRO A 1033 -3.09 -17.92 -23.21
N LEU A 1034 -2.59 -17.91 -24.45
CA LEU A 1034 -1.24 -18.34 -24.79
C LEU A 1034 -0.27 -17.18 -24.85
N MET A 1035 -0.58 -16.18 -25.67
CA MET A 1035 0.29 -15.03 -25.93
C MET A 1035 -0.51 -13.84 -26.49
N SER A 1036 0.13 -12.67 -26.52
CA SER A 1036 -0.38 -11.49 -27.23
C SER A 1036 0.79 -10.64 -27.72
N TRP A 1037 0.54 -9.85 -28.75
CA TRP A 1037 1.49 -8.84 -29.23
C TRP A 1037 0.74 -7.60 -29.75
N ASP A 1038 1.43 -6.47 -29.72
CA ASP A 1038 0.87 -5.19 -30.15
C ASP A 1038 0.84 -5.13 -31.69
N VAL A 1039 -0.21 -4.48 -32.23
CA VAL A 1039 -0.32 -4.22 -33.66
C VAL A 1039 -0.05 -2.75 -33.95
N GLU A 1040 1.02 -2.49 -34.69
CA GLU A 1040 1.37 -1.16 -35.17
C GLU A 1040 0.34 -0.74 -36.23
N GLY A 1041 -0.12 0.52 -36.26
CA GLY A 1041 -1.17 0.96 -37.22
C GLY A 1041 -2.59 1.05 -36.66
N TRP A 1042 -2.96 0.26 -35.65
CA TRP A 1042 -4.29 0.31 -35.04
C TRP A 1042 -4.44 1.49 -34.05
N TYR A 1043 -4.62 2.70 -34.56
CA TYR A 1043 -4.68 3.91 -33.73
C TYR A 1043 -6.05 4.63 -33.74
N GLY A 1044 -6.88 4.40 -34.75
CA GLY A 1044 -8.18 5.03 -34.86
C GLY A 1044 -9.31 4.32 -34.13
N GLU A 1045 -10.28 5.10 -33.63
CA GLU A 1045 -11.50 4.60 -32.97
C GLU A 1045 -12.72 4.56 -33.91
N SER A 1046 -12.51 4.76 -35.21
CA SER A 1046 -13.59 4.75 -36.21
C SER A 1046 -14.39 3.45 -36.14
N THR A 1047 -15.73 3.55 -36.20
CA THR A 1047 -16.59 2.36 -36.26
C THR A 1047 -16.38 1.55 -37.53
N ASN A 1048 -15.81 2.17 -38.56
CA ASN A 1048 -15.43 1.53 -39.83
C ASN A 1048 -13.99 0.99 -39.82
N ASN A 1049 -13.12 1.48 -38.93
CA ASN A 1049 -11.79 0.92 -38.72
C ASN A 1049 -11.88 -0.31 -37.81
N LYS A 1050 -12.02 -1.48 -38.44
CA LYS A 1050 -12.29 -2.76 -37.78
C LYS A 1050 -11.46 -3.84 -38.44
N PRO A 1051 -10.27 -4.13 -37.89
CA PRO A 1051 -9.31 -5.02 -38.51
C PRO A 1051 -9.72 -6.48 -38.35
N PHE A 1052 -9.44 -7.25 -39.38
CA PHE A 1052 -9.58 -8.70 -39.40
C PHE A 1052 -8.21 -9.37 -39.38
N ILE A 1053 -8.23 -10.69 -39.24
CA ILE A 1053 -7.06 -11.51 -38.98
C ILE A 1053 -7.18 -12.82 -39.75
N ALA A 1054 -6.09 -13.27 -40.33
CA ALA A 1054 -5.97 -14.55 -41.02
C ALA A 1054 -4.68 -15.25 -40.60
N VAL A 1055 -4.65 -16.58 -40.70
CA VAL A 1055 -3.48 -17.39 -40.40
C VAL A 1055 -3.18 -18.29 -41.60
N ASN A 1056 -1.98 -18.17 -42.16
CA ASN A 1056 -1.60 -18.98 -43.31
C ASN A 1056 -1.12 -20.40 -42.90
N ALA A 1057 -0.80 -21.24 -43.88
CA ALA A 1057 -0.32 -22.61 -43.65
C ALA A 1057 0.99 -22.69 -42.85
N GLU A 1058 1.88 -21.69 -42.96
CA GLU A 1058 3.10 -21.56 -42.16
C GLU A 1058 2.85 -21.07 -40.72
N ARG A 1059 1.59 -20.76 -40.37
CA ARG A 1059 1.13 -20.18 -39.11
C ARG A 1059 1.56 -18.73 -38.86
N ASN A 1060 1.98 -18.03 -39.91
CA ASN A 1060 2.13 -16.58 -39.87
C ASN A 1060 0.75 -15.93 -39.77
N VAL A 1061 0.66 -14.86 -39.00
CA VAL A 1061 -0.58 -14.17 -38.67
C VAL A 1061 -0.62 -12.86 -39.43
N PHE A 1062 -1.63 -12.71 -40.28
CA PHE A 1062 -1.83 -11.51 -41.08
C PHE A 1062 -2.97 -10.71 -40.48
N VAL A 1063 -2.77 -9.40 -40.31
CA VAL A 1063 -3.80 -8.50 -39.81
C VAL A 1063 -3.94 -7.28 -40.72
N THR A 1064 -5.16 -6.84 -40.98
CA THR A 1064 -5.39 -5.60 -41.73
C THR A 1064 -5.10 -4.38 -40.86
N ASP A 1065 -4.49 -3.36 -41.45
CA ASP A 1065 -4.51 -1.99 -40.95
C ASP A 1065 -5.35 -1.15 -41.93
N PRO A 1066 -6.67 -1.01 -41.68
CA PRO A 1066 -7.57 -0.32 -42.58
C PRO A 1066 -7.19 1.15 -42.82
N GLU A 1067 -6.66 1.84 -41.81
CA GLU A 1067 -6.32 3.27 -41.91
C GLU A 1067 -4.95 3.49 -42.58
N GLY A 1068 -4.00 2.59 -42.34
CA GLY A 1068 -2.69 2.60 -43.01
C GLY A 1068 -2.74 2.08 -44.44
N SER A 1069 -3.83 1.40 -44.85
CA SER A 1069 -3.92 0.63 -46.10
C SER A 1069 -2.83 -0.45 -46.21
N LEU A 1070 -2.52 -1.10 -45.09
CA LEU A 1070 -1.48 -2.12 -44.99
C LEU A 1070 -2.05 -3.47 -44.54
N ILE A 1071 -1.30 -4.53 -44.82
CA ILE A 1071 -1.46 -5.83 -44.15
C ILE A 1071 -0.16 -6.11 -43.40
N LEU A 1072 -0.27 -6.40 -42.11
CA LEU A 1072 0.88 -6.67 -41.25
C LEU A 1072 0.99 -8.16 -41.01
N GLU A 1073 2.17 -8.71 -41.28
CA GLU A 1073 2.48 -10.11 -41.12
C GLU A 1073 3.33 -10.33 -39.89
N TYR A 1074 2.87 -11.20 -39.00
CA TYR A 1074 3.55 -11.59 -37.77
C TYR A 1074 3.93 -13.06 -37.80
N SER A 1075 5.04 -13.39 -37.16
CA SER A 1075 5.40 -14.78 -36.89
C SER A 1075 4.40 -15.41 -35.90
N PRO A 1076 4.35 -16.75 -35.79
CA PRO A 1076 3.51 -17.42 -34.81
C PRO A 1076 3.81 -17.04 -33.34
N SER A 1077 4.96 -16.39 -33.09
CA SER A 1077 5.35 -15.86 -31.77
C SER A 1077 5.08 -14.36 -31.59
N GLY A 1078 4.48 -13.68 -32.57
CA GLY A 1078 4.13 -12.26 -32.49
C GLY A 1078 5.26 -11.29 -32.86
N GLU A 1079 6.29 -11.74 -33.57
CA GLU A 1079 7.30 -10.85 -34.14
C GLU A 1079 6.80 -10.29 -35.46
N LEU A 1080 6.76 -8.97 -35.63
CA LEU A 1080 6.38 -8.33 -36.89
C LEU A 1080 7.43 -8.68 -37.96
N LEU A 1081 7.04 -9.49 -38.92
CA LEU A 1081 7.90 -9.94 -40.01
C LEU A 1081 7.92 -8.90 -41.12
N HIS A 1082 6.76 -8.58 -41.69
CA HIS A 1082 6.62 -7.78 -42.91
C HIS A 1082 5.42 -6.83 -42.81
N ALA A 1083 5.47 -5.71 -43.54
CA ALA A 1083 4.32 -4.85 -43.78
C ALA A 1083 4.04 -4.79 -45.28
N TRP A 1084 2.88 -5.24 -45.72
CA TRP A 1084 2.49 -5.29 -47.11
C TRP A 1084 1.70 -4.04 -47.46
N ASP A 1085 2.27 -3.19 -48.31
CA ASP A 1085 1.55 -2.07 -48.92
C ASP A 1085 0.83 -2.57 -50.16
N ILE A 1086 -0.49 -2.70 -50.04
CA ILE A 1086 -1.34 -3.35 -51.05
C ILE A 1086 -1.79 -2.42 -52.18
N ARG A 1087 -1.35 -1.15 -52.19
CA ARG A 1087 -1.81 -0.14 -53.16
C ARG A 1087 -1.18 -0.28 -54.56
N GLY A 1088 0.01 -0.88 -54.68
CA GLY A 1088 0.73 -1.01 -55.97
C GLY A 1088 1.19 0.31 -56.62
N LEU A 1089 1.55 0.28 -57.91
CA LEU A 1089 1.87 1.46 -58.75
C LEU A 1089 0.65 2.11 -59.43
N LEU A 1090 -0.53 1.51 -59.28
CA LEU A 1090 -1.77 1.90 -59.92
C LEU A 1090 -2.76 2.33 -58.84
N ASP A 1091 -2.96 3.65 -58.70
CA ASP A 1091 -4.12 4.30 -58.06
C ASP A 1091 -4.13 4.49 -56.52
N ASP A 1092 -4.67 5.65 -56.11
CA ASP A 1092 -5.03 6.00 -54.72
C ASP A 1092 -6.37 5.33 -54.29
N THR A 1093 -6.80 4.24 -54.94
CA THR A 1093 -8.17 3.69 -54.79
C THR A 1093 -8.33 2.70 -53.63
N ILE A 1094 -7.27 1.96 -53.28
CA ILE A 1094 -7.27 1.01 -52.17
C ILE A 1094 -6.96 1.80 -50.89
N THR A 1095 -7.96 1.92 -50.03
CA THR A 1095 -7.90 2.85 -48.88
C THR A 1095 -8.52 2.31 -47.60
N MET A 1096 -9.13 1.12 -47.63
CA MET A 1096 -9.74 0.50 -46.45
C MET A 1096 -9.78 -1.03 -46.58
N PRO A 1097 -8.62 -1.72 -46.53
CA PRO A 1097 -8.61 -3.18 -46.44
C PRO A 1097 -9.32 -3.63 -45.17
N VAL A 1098 -10.24 -4.59 -45.29
CA VAL A 1098 -11.05 -5.07 -44.15
C VAL A 1098 -10.62 -6.47 -43.77
N ASP A 1099 -10.82 -7.44 -44.66
CA ASP A 1099 -10.62 -8.88 -44.39
C ASP A 1099 -9.59 -9.53 -45.31
N ILE A 1100 -9.02 -10.65 -44.85
CA ILE A 1100 -7.94 -11.39 -45.49
C ILE A 1100 -8.29 -12.88 -45.46
N GLU A 1101 -8.15 -13.58 -46.59
CA GLU A 1101 -8.29 -15.04 -46.63
C GLU A 1101 -7.30 -15.68 -47.63
N PHE A 1102 -6.86 -16.90 -47.36
CA PHE A 1102 -5.85 -17.58 -48.17
C PHE A 1102 -6.44 -18.71 -49.02
N ALA A 1103 -6.22 -18.66 -50.33
CA ALA A 1103 -6.57 -19.77 -51.21
C ALA A 1103 -5.56 -20.92 -51.08
N ASP A 1104 -5.98 -22.15 -51.40
CA ASP A 1104 -5.13 -23.35 -51.40
C ASP A 1104 -3.85 -23.22 -52.25
N ASP A 1105 -3.85 -22.34 -53.25
CA ASP A 1105 -2.71 -22.07 -54.13
C ASP A 1105 -1.73 -21.02 -53.56
N GLY A 1106 -2.01 -20.47 -52.38
CA GLY A 1106 -1.21 -19.46 -51.70
C GLY A 1106 -1.57 -18.01 -52.05
N THR A 1107 -2.61 -17.78 -52.88
CA THR A 1107 -3.11 -16.44 -53.18
C THR A 1107 -3.74 -15.81 -51.94
N MET A 1108 -3.29 -14.61 -51.57
CA MET A 1108 -3.89 -13.81 -50.50
C MET A 1108 -5.01 -12.95 -51.07
N TRP A 1109 -6.25 -13.21 -50.67
CA TRP A 1109 -7.41 -12.40 -51.02
C TRP A 1109 -7.67 -11.35 -49.94
N VAL A 1110 -7.99 -10.14 -50.37
CA VAL A 1110 -8.21 -8.99 -49.49
C VAL A 1110 -9.44 -8.22 -49.95
N SER A 1111 -10.41 -8.02 -49.07
CA SER A 1111 -11.54 -7.13 -49.34
C SER A 1111 -11.18 -5.68 -49.02
N ASP A 1112 -11.59 -4.75 -49.90
CA ASP A 1112 -11.49 -3.31 -49.63
C ASP A 1112 -12.88 -2.68 -49.70
N ALA A 1113 -13.31 -2.19 -48.55
CA ALA A 1113 -14.65 -1.66 -48.39
C ALA A 1113 -14.81 -0.26 -49.01
N ALA A 1114 -13.72 0.50 -49.19
CA ALA A 1114 -13.79 1.86 -49.76
C ALA A 1114 -13.79 1.82 -51.30
N SER A 1115 -13.01 0.92 -51.90
CA SER A 1115 -12.95 0.74 -53.35
C SER A 1115 -14.10 -0.10 -53.90
N ASN A 1116 -14.84 -0.81 -53.03
CA ASN A 1116 -15.89 -1.76 -53.39
C ASN A 1116 -15.37 -2.94 -54.22
N MET A 1117 -14.17 -3.42 -53.90
CA MET A 1117 -13.50 -4.49 -54.64
C MET A 1117 -12.94 -5.54 -53.69
N VAL A 1118 -12.68 -6.74 -54.22
CA VAL A 1118 -11.84 -7.75 -53.58
C VAL A 1118 -10.63 -8.01 -54.48
N TYR A 1119 -9.44 -8.02 -53.90
CA TYR A 1119 -8.16 -8.10 -54.62
C TYR A 1119 -7.43 -9.40 -54.25
N GLY A 1120 -6.83 -10.06 -55.24
CA GLY A 1120 -5.98 -11.22 -55.05
C GLY A 1120 -4.51 -10.87 -55.28
N TYR A 1121 -3.64 -11.26 -54.36
CA TYR A 1121 -2.20 -11.00 -54.38
C TYR A 1121 -1.41 -12.31 -54.36
N ASP A 1122 -0.32 -12.35 -55.13
CA ASP A 1122 0.68 -13.42 -55.05
C ASP A 1122 1.84 -12.95 -54.17
N ILE A 1123 1.99 -13.57 -52.99
CA ILE A 1123 2.97 -13.17 -51.95
C ILE A 1123 4.13 -14.19 -51.81
N GLY A 1124 4.28 -15.15 -52.72
CA GLY A 1124 5.35 -16.18 -52.68
C GLY A 1124 6.72 -15.71 -53.23
N GLU A 1125 7.71 -16.62 -53.32
CA GLU A 1125 9.07 -16.33 -53.85
C GLU A 1125 9.10 -15.77 -55.30
N ASN A 1126 7.98 -15.87 -56.03
CA ASN A 1126 7.79 -15.32 -57.39
C ASN A 1126 6.98 -14.01 -57.41
N ALA A 1127 6.63 -13.45 -56.25
CA ALA A 1127 5.92 -12.17 -56.16
C ALA A 1127 6.66 -11.13 -57.02
N VAL A 1128 5.91 -10.33 -57.78
CA VAL A 1128 6.45 -9.17 -58.51
C VAL A 1128 6.77 -8.10 -57.46
N VAL A 1129 7.88 -8.30 -56.75
CA VAL A 1129 8.42 -7.35 -55.78
C VAL A 1129 9.14 -6.28 -56.58
N GLU A 1130 8.47 -5.16 -56.82
CA GLU A 1130 9.13 -4.02 -57.43
C GLU A 1130 10.00 -3.33 -56.38
N GLN A 1131 11.32 -3.59 -56.44
CA GLN A 1131 12.27 -2.83 -55.64
C GLN A 1131 12.17 -1.36 -56.03
N VAL A 1132 11.76 -0.53 -55.06
CA VAL A 1132 11.90 0.92 -55.16
C VAL A 1132 13.39 1.26 -55.09
N GLU A 1133 14.07 1.19 -56.22
CA GLU A 1133 15.35 1.87 -56.37
C GLU A 1133 15.08 3.37 -56.33
N THR A 1134 15.73 4.05 -55.38
CA THR A 1134 15.78 5.50 -55.31
C THR A 1134 16.57 6.03 -56.50
N VAL A 1135 15.89 6.26 -57.63
CA VAL A 1135 16.50 6.85 -58.82
C VAL A 1135 16.71 8.35 -58.59
N GLU A 1136 17.96 8.75 -58.35
CA GLU A 1136 18.39 10.14 -58.54
C GLU A 1136 18.21 10.50 -60.03
N VAL A 1137 17.15 11.24 -60.33
CA VAL A 1137 16.87 11.75 -61.67
C VAL A 1137 17.87 12.86 -62.02
N THR A 1138 18.79 12.60 -62.95
CA THR A 1138 19.50 13.66 -63.68
C THR A 1138 18.78 13.90 -65.01
N PRO A 1139 18.06 15.02 -65.21
CA PRO A 1139 17.36 15.26 -66.46
C PRO A 1139 18.36 15.74 -67.52
N THR A 1140 18.40 15.07 -68.67
CA THR A 1140 19.02 15.63 -69.89
C THR A 1140 17.95 15.97 -70.93
N LEU A 1141 18.11 17.19 -71.43
CA LEU A 1141 17.35 17.97 -72.41
C LEU A 1141 17.11 17.27 -73.75
N ASP A 1142 15.89 17.39 -74.31
CA ASP A 1142 15.60 18.26 -75.47
C ASP A 1142 14.17 18.02 -76.00
N LEU A 1143 13.22 18.89 -75.66
CA LEU A 1143 11.94 19.01 -76.39
C LEU A 1143 11.51 20.49 -76.43
N THR A 1144 11.43 21.05 -77.62
CA THR A 1144 10.87 22.37 -77.91
C THR A 1144 9.34 22.31 -77.99
N LEU A 1145 8.66 23.36 -77.52
CA LEU A 1145 7.21 23.57 -77.64
C LEU A 1145 6.76 23.59 -79.11
N GLU A 1146 6.30 22.46 -79.64
CA GLU A 1146 5.87 22.36 -81.05
C GLU A 1146 4.34 22.27 -81.27
N LYS A 1147 3.50 22.16 -80.22
CA LYS A 1147 2.05 21.89 -80.40
C LYS A 1147 1.11 22.98 -79.86
N GLU A 1148 0.08 23.27 -80.63
CA GLU A 1148 -0.89 24.38 -80.45
C GLU A 1148 -1.80 24.19 -79.21
N SER A 1149 -2.12 22.94 -78.84
CA SER A 1149 -2.92 22.56 -77.66
C SER A 1149 -2.23 22.92 -76.34
N GLN A 1150 -0.92 22.69 -76.23
CA GLN A 1150 -0.11 23.00 -75.05
C GLN A 1150 -0.02 24.51 -74.80
N LEU A 1151 0.03 25.30 -75.88
CA LEU A 1151 0.02 26.76 -75.82
C LEU A 1151 -1.38 27.30 -75.42
N THR A 1152 -2.44 26.62 -75.88
CA THR A 1152 -3.84 26.98 -75.59
C THR A 1152 -4.17 26.72 -74.11
N LEU A 1153 -3.69 25.61 -73.53
CA LEU A 1153 -3.79 25.32 -72.10
C LEU A 1153 -3.15 26.42 -71.24
N MET A 1154 -1.99 26.92 -71.67
CA MET A 1154 -1.24 27.99 -70.99
C MET A 1154 -1.85 29.38 -71.16
N GLN A 1155 -2.74 29.58 -72.14
CA GLN A 1155 -3.38 30.86 -72.45
C GLN A 1155 -4.87 30.92 -72.05
N ALA A 1156 -5.40 29.85 -71.46
CA ALA A 1156 -6.78 29.76 -70.99
C ALA A 1156 -7.09 30.87 -69.97
N LYS A 1157 -8.17 31.62 -70.21
CA LYS A 1157 -8.55 32.79 -69.37
C LYS A 1157 -9.70 32.51 -68.42
N THR A 1158 -10.42 31.41 -68.60
CA THR A 1158 -11.56 31.02 -67.75
C THR A 1158 -11.45 29.55 -67.32
N HIS A 1159 -12.22 29.19 -66.30
CA HIS A 1159 -12.17 27.87 -65.68
C HIS A 1159 -12.53 26.75 -66.66
N GLN A 1160 -13.59 26.96 -67.46
CA GLN A 1160 -14.04 26.00 -68.45
C GLN A 1160 -13.07 25.90 -69.65
N ASP A 1161 -12.43 27.01 -70.04
CA ASP A 1161 -11.44 27.00 -71.13
C ASP A 1161 -10.21 26.16 -70.75
N PHE A 1162 -9.79 26.21 -69.49
CA PHE A 1162 -8.66 25.43 -68.99
C PHE A 1162 -9.00 23.93 -68.92
N ILE A 1163 -10.20 23.58 -68.45
CA ILE A 1163 -10.65 22.18 -68.45
C ILE A 1163 -10.68 21.64 -69.87
N ASN A 1164 -11.34 22.32 -70.79
CA ASN A 1164 -11.44 21.85 -72.18
C ASN A 1164 -10.05 21.74 -72.83
N ALA A 1165 -9.16 22.71 -72.64
CA ALA A 1165 -7.79 22.65 -73.14
C ALA A 1165 -6.94 21.57 -72.44
N ALA A 1166 -7.23 21.21 -71.18
CA ALA A 1166 -6.53 20.15 -70.45
C ALA A 1166 -6.96 18.77 -70.94
N TYR A 1167 -8.22 18.61 -71.32
CA TYR A 1167 -8.70 17.39 -71.97
C TYR A 1167 -8.07 17.23 -73.35
N ASP A 1168 -8.04 18.28 -74.17
CA ASP A 1168 -7.43 18.25 -75.51
C ASP A 1168 -5.90 17.97 -75.42
N ALA A 1169 -5.20 18.61 -74.48
CA ALA A 1169 -3.76 18.40 -74.28
C ALA A 1169 -3.46 17.01 -73.71
N ALA A 1170 -4.31 16.47 -72.83
CA ALA A 1170 -4.14 15.14 -72.26
C ALA A 1170 -4.42 14.02 -73.28
N GLU A 1171 -5.42 14.21 -74.15
CA GLU A 1171 -5.69 13.31 -75.28
C GLU A 1171 -4.49 13.28 -76.26
N GLU A 1172 -3.87 14.43 -76.54
CA GLU A 1172 -2.67 14.49 -77.39
C GLU A 1172 -1.38 13.94 -76.75
N LEU A 1173 -1.33 13.91 -75.41
CA LEU A 1173 -0.20 13.36 -74.64
C LEU A 1173 -0.41 11.89 -74.24
N GLY A 1174 -1.59 11.33 -74.51
CA GLY A 1174 -1.95 9.96 -74.12
C GLY A 1174 -2.02 9.74 -72.61
N ILE A 1175 -2.33 10.79 -71.84
CA ILE A 1175 -2.45 10.76 -70.38
C ILE A 1175 -3.88 11.11 -69.96
N SER A 1176 -4.23 10.81 -68.71
CA SER A 1176 -5.53 11.22 -68.18
C SER A 1176 -5.60 12.75 -68.03
N PRO A 1177 -6.70 13.40 -68.44
CA PRO A 1177 -6.95 14.84 -68.22
C PRO A 1177 -6.79 15.25 -66.74
N TRP A 1178 -7.05 14.32 -65.83
CA TRP A 1178 -6.90 14.51 -64.39
C TRP A 1178 -5.46 14.81 -63.94
N VAL A 1179 -4.46 14.35 -64.67
CA VAL A 1179 -3.04 14.62 -64.34
C VAL A 1179 -2.72 16.11 -64.51
N LEU A 1180 -3.24 16.73 -65.57
CA LEU A 1180 -3.05 18.17 -65.83
C LEU A 1180 -3.92 19.04 -64.91
N LEU A 1181 -5.13 18.57 -64.57
CA LEU A 1181 -6.05 19.26 -63.67
C LEU A 1181 -5.58 19.21 -62.20
N ARG A 1182 -4.98 18.09 -61.75
CA ARG A 1182 -4.42 17.94 -60.39
C ARG A 1182 -3.10 18.70 -60.24
N ALA A 1183 -2.25 18.76 -61.28
CA ALA A 1183 -1.03 19.59 -61.29
C ALA A 1183 -1.32 21.10 -61.21
N ALA A 1184 -2.49 21.54 -61.69
CA ALA A 1184 -3.00 22.89 -61.50
C ALA A 1184 -3.69 23.11 -60.13
N GLY A 1185 -3.76 22.10 -59.26
CA GLY A 1185 -4.21 22.23 -57.87
C GLY A 1185 -5.72 22.42 -57.69
N TRP A 1186 -6.57 21.78 -58.51
CA TRP A 1186 -8.03 21.98 -58.47
C TRP A 1186 -8.78 20.86 -57.73
N GLY A 1187 -9.66 21.26 -56.80
CA GLY A 1187 -10.72 20.46 -56.18
C GLY A 1187 -12.12 20.70 -56.79
N ASN A 1188 -13.16 20.13 -56.16
CA ASN A 1188 -14.50 19.78 -56.69
C ASN A 1188 -14.99 20.51 -57.95
N PHE A 1189 -15.42 19.75 -58.97
CA PHE A 1189 -16.23 20.31 -60.06
C PHE A 1189 -17.38 19.38 -60.46
N THR A 1190 -18.31 19.96 -61.21
CA THR A 1190 -19.47 19.27 -61.78
C THR A 1190 -19.36 19.35 -63.29
N ASP A 1191 -19.37 18.21 -63.97
CA ASP A 1191 -19.35 18.22 -65.43
C ASP A 1191 -20.72 18.63 -65.99
N GLU A 1192 -20.79 18.86 -67.31
CA GLU A 1192 -22.01 19.23 -68.04
C GLU A 1192 -23.11 18.14 -68.01
N ARG A 1193 -22.82 16.97 -67.43
CA ARG A 1193 -23.74 15.86 -67.19
C ARG A 1193 -24.22 15.78 -65.73
N GLY A 1194 -23.75 16.67 -64.86
CA GLY A 1194 -24.25 16.83 -63.49
C GLY A 1194 -23.60 15.90 -62.45
N ALA A 1195 -22.50 15.22 -62.77
CA ALA A 1195 -21.77 14.38 -61.82
C ALA A 1195 -20.87 15.23 -60.92
N LEU A 1196 -20.98 15.07 -59.60
CA LEU A 1196 -20.23 15.83 -58.58
C LEU A 1196 -19.02 15.03 -58.11
N TYR A 1197 -17.82 15.61 -58.20
CA TYR A 1197 -16.58 14.99 -57.73
C TYR A 1197 -16.01 15.79 -56.56
N SER A 1198 -15.63 15.15 -55.44
CA SER A 1198 -15.23 15.85 -54.21
C SER A 1198 -13.78 15.60 -53.73
N GLY A 1199 -12.97 16.66 -53.64
CA GLY A 1199 -11.73 16.82 -52.87
C GLY A 1199 -11.55 18.29 -52.43
N GLU A 1200 -11.17 18.53 -51.17
CA GLU A 1200 -11.08 19.89 -50.60
C GLU A 1200 -9.96 20.75 -51.21
N HIS A 1201 -10.25 22.06 -51.37
CA HIS A 1201 -9.46 23.20 -51.87
C HIS A 1201 -9.64 23.62 -53.35
N ILE A 1202 -10.10 24.86 -53.56
CA ILE A 1202 -10.18 25.53 -54.87
C ILE A 1202 -9.28 26.78 -54.85
N LEU A 1203 -8.31 26.86 -55.77
CA LEU A 1203 -7.53 28.07 -56.08
C LEU A 1203 -7.96 28.63 -57.44
N ASP A 1204 -8.11 29.95 -57.55
CA ASP A 1204 -8.35 30.67 -58.80
C ASP A 1204 -7.11 30.53 -59.73
N ILE A 1205 -7.29 30.43 -61.05
CA ILE A 1205 -6.19 30.15 -62.01
C ILE A 1205 -5.10 31.23 -61.97
N LYS A 1206 -5.45 32.45 -61.53
CA LYS A 1206 -4.51 33.56 -61.31
C LYS A 1206 -3.72 33.47 -60.01
N THR A 1207 -4.06 32.52 -59.14
CA THR A 1207 -3.50 32.34 -57.79
C THR A 1207 -2.64 31.10 -57.64
N LEU A 1208 -2.36 30.39 -58.75
CA LEU A 1208 -1.39 29.29 -58.77
C LEU A 1208 -0.05 29.78 -58.20
N SER A 1209 0.47 29.06 -57.21
CA SER A 1209 1.81 29.32 -56.68
C SER A 1209 2.87 29.05 -57.76
N GLU A 1210 4.04 29.68 -57.65
CA GLU A 1210 5.12 29.46 -58.61
C GLU A 1210 5.55 27.99 -58.69
N VAL A 1211 5.50 27.25 -57.58
CA VAL A 1211 5.79 25.80 -57.53
C VAL A 1211 4.75 24.99 -58.32
N GLN A 1212 3.46 25.33 -58.24
CA GLN A 1212 2.41 24.65 -59.01
C GLN A 1212 2.52 24.94 -60.51
N LYS A 1213 2.86 26.19 -60.88
CA LYS A 1213 3.16 26.54 -62.27
C LYS A 1213 4.38 25.78 -62.77
N GLU A 1214 5.45 25.72 -62.00
CA GLU A 1214 6.69 25.00 -62.33
C GLU A 1214 6.44 23.48 -62.45
N THR A 1215 5.58 22.92 -61.61
CA THR A 1215 5.16 21.50 -61.67
C THR A 1215 4.34 21.22 -62.93
N LEU A 1216 3.35 22.05 -63.26
CA LEU A 1216 2.56 21.93 -64.48
C LEU A 1216 3.43 22.08 -65.74
N LEU A 1217 4.38 23.02 -65.73
CA LEU A 1217 5.36 23.21 -66.80
C LEU A 1217 6.28 22.00 -66.96
N LYS A 1218 6.71 21.38 -65.85
CA LYS A 1218 7.53 20.17 -65.86
C LYS A 1218 6.78 18.97 -66.45
N TYR A 1219 5.48 18.86 -66.16
CA TYR A 1219 4.61 17.85 -66.77
C TYR A 1219 4.36 18.06 -68.27
N LEU A 1220 4.31 19.32 -68.71
CA LEU A 1220 4.19 19.68 -70.13
C LEU A 1220 5.52 19.71 -70.89
N GLY A 1221 6.65 19.50 -70.21
CA GLY A 1221 7.99 19.49 -70.81
C GLY A 1221 8.56 20.89 -71.14
N ILE A 1222 8.13 21.95 -70.44
CA ILE A 1222 8.48 23.35 -70.73
C ILE A 1222 9.48 23.90 -69.71
N MET A 1223 10.61 24.48 -70.16
CA MET A 1223 11.73 24.82 -69.27
C MET A 1223 11.76 26.22 -68.65
N SER A 1224 11.04 27.23 -69.16
CA SER A 1224 10.84 28.53 -68.47
C SER A 1224 9.94 29.48 -69.28
N PHE A 1225 9.34 30.48 -68.61
CA PHE A 1225 8.69 31.62 -69.27
C PHE A 1225 9.73 32.62 -69.80
N GLY A 1226 9.65 32.98 -71.09
CA GLY A 1226 10.20 34.23 -71.60
C GLY A 1226 9.06 35.24 -71.72
N GLU A 1227 9.07 36.27 -70.85
CA GLU A 1227 8.07 37.34 -70.62
C GLU A 1227 6.62 37.14 -71.11
#